data_AF-A0A2B4R7L4-F1
#
_entry.id   AF-A0A2B4R7L4-F1
#
_cell.length_a   1.000
_cell.length_b   1.000
_cell.length_c   1.000
_cell.angle_alpha   90.00
_cell.angle_beta   90.00
_cell.angle_gamma   90.00
#
_symmetry.space_group_name_H-M   'P 1'
#
loop_
_entity.id
_entity.type
_entity.pdbx_description
1 polymer ?
#
loop_
_entity_poly.entity_id
_entity_poly.type
_entity_poly.pdbx_seq_one_letter_code
_entity_poly.pdbx_strand_id
1 'polypeptide(L)'
;MSDGFSPCCWRFKDAIIFTQPEERYEARKKEKRVLSTLEIPYPLLKEWHEIVREKNVLLRDMSGQEFSTGCANSPSTCTSTSEDSPTAKRFSYVDLVKKCTFGQCFAFSDDENVRRGIDVALLNIAYKISLDYKKTKGWARQELNNRVQKFHVMEGQTKSVNELYREIETIQNELLEWKKAYENLELEKERIYEEMVLAVNQRGNETQVLQKTNKELEDYIASLENSVGISSYQGKPLSTVKNKFRTLRTFISRAEAALWFCSSFGVELVGLRDAFYHEISIVTDGPPRSYLVKQCRDELNKMCQIEPLNAKFEGAKVNSVETVFKVHISDFLKQNSDFDPITDKIKINGDGATMKRNSNFILLLFSILQTEESVMSAKRNRTLGIVNGAESYHTIKESFQSLFNEVNDLIATSKMTVDGHEIKTEFYLGGDYKFILVMLGLKGATSNYACAWCKVHKTDRWRINNDYNSYNTLPMARTQKEICEMSKKSKDNYCCDKQPLLNIPLYHIVVDELHLMLRVTDILIENLVHECLNWDKDDDLDHKKGTATGLHLKSLIIVIKSCGVSFDVWEKRNADGKGSGKHDWTSLLGKDKKILLADLPNKLHKILHPDTALTVVAVWTEFAEIYKVVNDWNPEKDPTEFFMKANERISPFVSLNGKREGYERARVTPYMHIMVAHIPKFFELHKSVKIFTGQGVEKNNDVARAIILRKSNKWDSAGDVLQQEQRQWELKENERQVRCYTKRKKATGML
;
A
#
# COMPACT_ATOMS: atom_id res chain seq x y z
N MET A 1 -22.48 12.49 -20.02
CA MET A 1 -22.54 11.06 -19.68
C MET A 1 -23.65 10.46 -20.50
N SER A 2 -23.31 9.64 -21.50
CA SER A 2 -24.30 8.86 -22.26
C SER A 2 -24.73 7.70 -21.38
N ASP A 3 -25.88 7.89 -20.75
CA ASP A 3 -26.71 6.93 -20.06
C ASP A 3 -26.68 5.54 -20.75
N GLY A 4 -25.97 4.60 -20.14
CA GLY A 4 -25.84 3.21 -20.59
C GLY A 4 -27.11 2.39 -20.37
N PHE A 5 -28.27 2.85 -20.86
CA PHE A 5 -29.49 2.07 -20.85
C PHE A 5 -29.45 1.04 -21.98
N SER A 6 -29.58 -0.23 -21.60
CA SER A 6 -29.94 -1.28 -22.56
C SER A 6 -31.31 -0.95 -23.18
N PRO A 7 -31.50 -1.13 -24.50
CA PRO A 7 -32.78 -1.01 -25.23
C PRO A 7 -33.98 -1.80 -24.67
N CYS A 8 -33.80 -2.66 -23.67
CA CYS A 8 -34.87 -3.52 -23.13
C CYS A 8 -35.71 -2.93 -21.98
N CYS A 9 -35.20 -2.01 -21.14
CA CYS A 9 -35.90 -1.64 -19.88
C CYS A 9 -37.12 -0.68 -20.01
N TRP A 10 -37.09 0.27 -20.95
CA TRP A 10 -38.19 1.15 -21.36
C TRP A 10 -39.51 0.44 -21.67
N ARG A 11 -39.45 -0.79 -22.18
CA ARG A 11 -40.63 -1.51 -22.70
C ARG A 11 -41.60 -1.98 -21.61
N PHE A 12 -41.17 -1.95 -20.34
CA PHE A 12 -41.93 -2.46 -19.19
C PHE A 12 -42.31 -1.39 -18.17
N LYS A 13 -41.99 -0.13 -18.48
CA LYS A 13 -42.52 1.00 -17.70
C LYS A 13 -44.04 0.93 -17.78
N ASP A 14 -44.70 0.83 -16.63
CA ASP A 14 -46.16 0.75 -16.48
C ASP A 14 -46.82 -0.60 -16.85
N ALA A 15 -46.05 -1.69 -16.97
CA ALA A 15 -46.59 -3.02 -17.31
C ALA A 15 -47.29 -3.76 -16.14
N ILE A 16 -47.16 -3.26 -14.90
CA ILE A 16 -47.78 -3.84 -13.70
C ILE A 16 -48.92 -2.95 -13.25
N ILE A 17 -50.10 -3.54 -13.05
CA ILE A 17 -51.29 -2.82 -12.58
C ILE A 17 -51.44 -3.01 -11.07
N PHE A 18 -51.75 -1.93 -10.36
CA PHE A 18 -52.02 -1.94 -8.93
C PHE A 18 -53.52 -2.08 -8.71
N THR A 19 -53.94 -3.13 -8.01
CA THR A 19 -55.34 -3.35 -7.63
C THR A 19 -55.50 -3.41 -6.12
N GLN A 20 -56.68 -2.98 -5.64
CA GLN A 20 -57.02 -3.12 -4.22
C GLN A 20 -57.15 -4.61 -3.85
N PRO A 21 -56.81 -5.00 -2.60
CA PRO A 21 -57.02 -6.37 -2.13
C PRO A 21 -58.49 -6.77 -2.22
N GLU A 22 -58.79 -8.00 -2.67
CA GLU A 22 -60.16 -8.52 -2.68
C GLU A 22 -60.70 -8.68 -1.25
N GLU A 23 -61.97 -8.31 -1.00
CA GLU A 23 -62.62 -8.28 0.34
C GLU A 23 -62.47 -9.57 1.15
N ARG A 24 -62.33 -10.73 0.48
CA ARG A 24 -62.11 -12.05 1.11
C ARG A 24 -60.81 -12.15 1.93
N TYR A 25 -59.82 -11.28 1.70
CA TYR A 25 -58.57 -11.27 2.45
C TYR A 25 -58.62 -10.38 3.71
N GLU A 26 -59.62 -9.49 3.84
CA GLU A 26 -59.81 -8.70 5.07
C GLU A 26 -60.42 -9.53 6.22
N ALA A 27 -60.98 -10.71 5.92
CA ALA A 27 -61.69 -11.55 6.90
C ALA A 27 -60.80 -12.48 7.75
N ARG A 28 -59.47 -12.54 7.52
CA ARG A 28 -58.56 -13.46 8.24
C ARG A 28 -57.77 -12.75 9.35
N LYS A 29 -58.31 -12.74 10.58
CA LYS A 29 -57.73 -12.10 11.79
C LYS A 29 -56.33 -12.59 12.26
N LYS A 30 -55.63 -13.48 11.54
CA LYS A 30 -54.34 -14.06 11.96
C LYS A 30 -53.19 -13.97 10.93
N GLU A 31 -53.40 -13.40 9.74
CA GLU A 31 -52.34 -13.23 8.72
C GLU A 31 -52.01 -11.73 8.54
N LYS A 32 -50.75 -11.42 8.21
CA LYS A 32 -50.27 -10.03 7.96
C LYS A 32 -51.18 -9.33 6.95
N ARG A 33 -51.44 -8.02 7.13
CA ARG A 33 -52.35 -7.27 6.25
C ARG A 33 -51.78 -7.16 4.82
N VAL A 34 -52.61 -7.37 3.80
CA VAL A 34 -52.24 -7.11 2.39
C VAL A 34 -52.32 -5.59 2.14
N LEU A 35 -51.22 -4.98 1.72
CA LEU A 35 -51.14 -3.54 1.42
C LEU A 35 -51.55 -3.22 -0.02
N SER A 36 -51.19 -4.07 -0.98
CA SER A 36 -51.49 -3.87 -2.40
C SER A 36 -51.38 -5.19 -3.17
N THR A 37 -52.09 -5.30 -4.30
CA THR A 37 -51.96 -6.43 -5.22
C THR A 37 -51.36 -5.95 -6.54
N LEU A 38 -50.28 -6.61 -6.97
CA LEU A 38 -49.62 -6.38 -8.25
C LEU A 38 -50.17 -7.40 -9.25
N GLU A 39 -50.78 -6.93 -10.33
CA GLU A 39 -51.15 -7.76 -11.46
C GLU A 39 -50.02 -7.75 -12.49
N ILE A 40 -49.30 -8.86 -12.58
CA ILE A 40 -48.11 -9.00 -13.41
C ILE A 40 -48.44 -9.88 -14.61
N PRO A 41 -48.36 -9.38 -15.84
CA PRO A 41 -48.65 -10.16 -17.05
C PRO A 41 -47.76 -11.42 -17.16
N TYR A 42 -48.34 -12.52 -17.62
CA TYR A 42 -47.61 -13.76 -17.85
C TYR A 42 -46.43 -13.61 -18.84
N PRO A 43 -46.55 -12.84 -19.95
CA PRO A 43 -45.41 -12.54 -20.82
C PRO A 43 -44.25 -11.88 -20.08
N LEU A 44 -44.55 -10.97 -19.14
CA LEU A 44 -43.55 -10.23 -18.37
C LEU A 44 -42.79 -11.15 -17.40
N LEU A 45 -43.51 -12.01 -16.66
CA LEU A 45 -42.90 -12.98 -15.75
C LEU A 45 -42.02 -14.01 -16.48
N LYS A 46 -42.43 -14.41 -17.68
CA LYS A 46 -41.62 -15.28 -18.53
C LYS A 46 -40.31 -14.61 -18.93
N GLU A 47 -40.36 -13.35 -19.37
CA GLU A 47 -39.18 -12.60 -19.77
C GLU A 47 -38.26 -12.28 -18.59
N TRP A 48 -38.82 -11.96 -17.42
CA TRP A 48 -38.05 -11.82 -16.18
C TRP A 48 -37.27 -13.09 -15.85
N HIS A 49 -37.88 -14.26 -16.04
CA HIS A 49 -37.19 -15.53 -15.82
C HIS A 49 -35.97 -15.70 -16.74
N GLU A 50 -36.09 -15.29 -18.00
CA GLU A 50 -35.01 -15.34 -18.99
C GLU A 50 -33.90 -14.32 -18.64
N ILE A 51 -34.25 -13.07 -18.34
CA ILE A 51 -33.33 -11.99 -17.96
C ILE A 51 -32.52 -12.35 -16.71
N VAL A 52 -33.19 -12.82 -15.65
CA VAL A 52 -32.52 -13.19 -14.38
C VAL A 52 -31.61 -14.39 -14.60
N ARG A 53 -31.96 -15.33 -15.49
CA ARG A 53 -31.10 -16.46 -15.83
C ARG A 53 -29.85 -15.99 -16.59
N GLU A 54 -30.02 -15.19 -17.65
CA GLU A 54 -28.90 -14.70 -18.47
C GLU A 54 -27.94 -13.81 -17.69
N LYS A 55 -28.44 -12.84 -16.93
CA LYS A 55 -27.57 -11.95 -16.15
C LYS A 55 -26.80 -12.66 -15.06
N ASN A 56 -27.41 -13.65 -14.41
CA ASN A 56 -26.71 -14.44 -13.39
C ASN A 56 -25.74 -15.48 -13.98
N VAL A 57 -25.89 -15.87 -15.26
CA VAL A 57 -24.89 -16.65 -16.00
C VAL A 57 -23.70 -15.77 -16.39
N LEU A 58 -23.94 -14.59 -16.96
CA LEU A 58 -22.88 -13.63 -17.31
C LEU A 58 -22.05 -13.18 -16.10
N LEU A 59 -22.70 -13.00 -14.94
CA LEU A 59 -22.00 -12.71 -13.67
C LEU A 59 -21.12 -13.86 -13.18
N ARG A 60 -21.42 -15.12 -13.55
CA ARG A 60 -20.57 -16.29 -13.27
C ARG A 60 -19.39 -16.37 -14.24
N ASP A 61 -19.62 -16.11 -15.53
CA ASP A 61 -18.56 -16.17 -16.55
C ASP A 61 -17.46 -15.11 -16.34
N MET A 62 -17.82 -13.91 -15.84
CA MET A 62 -16.83 -12.88 -15.48
C MET A 62 -16.04 -13.19 -14.20
N SER A 63 -16.43 -14.21 -13.42
CA SER A 63 -15.74 -14.60 -12.18
C SER A 63 -14.69 -15.71 -12.35
N GLY A 64 -14.48 -16.22 -13.58
CA GLY A 64 -13.37 -17.09 -13.93
C GLY A 64 -13.37 -18.46 -13.24
N GLN A 65 -14.23 -19.38 -13.69
CA GLN A 65 -14.06 -20.82 -13.45
C GLN A 65 -14.21 -21.59 -14.76
N GLU A 66 -13.25 -22.47 -15.04
CA GLU A 66 -13.12 -23.22 -16.29
C GLU A 66 -14.21 -24.29 -16.52
N PHE A 67 -14.45 -24.57 -17.81
CA PHE A 67 -15.39 -25.55 -18.35
C PHE A 67 -15.06 -27.01 -18.01
N SER A 68 -16.09 -27.81 -17.74
CA SER A 68 -16.14 -29.19 -18.26
C SER A 68 -17.56 -29.55 -18.72
N THR A 69 -17.61 -30.17 -19.90
CA THR A 69 -18.81 -30.61 -20.63
C THR A 69 -19.34 -31.94 -20.12
N GLY A 70 -20.66 -32.07 -19.96
CA GLY A 70 -21.32 -33.38 -19.77
C GLY A 70 -22.81 -33.25 -19.50
N CYS A 71 -23.63 -33.69 -20.46
CA CYS A 71 -25.09 -33.65 -20.43
C CYS A 71 -25.65 -34.93 -19.76
N ALA A 72 -26.54 -34.84 -18.76
CA ALA A 72 -27.60 -35.84 -18.50
C ALA A 72 -28.62 -35.39 -17.45
N ASN A 73 -29.83 -35.96 -17.57
CA ASN A 73 -31.11 -35.59 -16.99
C ASN A 73 -31.33 -35.88 -15.48
N SER A 74 -32.32 -35.17 -14.91
CA SER A 74 -33.24 -35.58 -13.83
C SER A 74 -32.85 -35.25 -12.36
N PRO A 75 -33.84 -35.05 -11.47
CA PRO A 75 -33.67 -34.29 -10.24
C PRO A 75 -33.41 -35.21 -9.03
N SER A 76 -32.32 -34.95 -8.31
CA SER A 76 -32.06 -35.57 -7.01
C SER A 76 -31.61 -34.53 -6.00
N THR A 77 -32.42 -34.39 -4.96
CA THR A 77 -32.08 -33.90 -3.63
C THR A 77 -30.69 -34.38 -3.21
N CYS A 78 -29.80 -33.46 -2.85
CA CYS A 78 -28.72 -33.70 -1.88
C CYS A 78 -28.14 -32.37 -1.38
N THR A 79 -28.22 -32.23 -0.06
CA THR A 79 -27.44 -31.34 0.80
C THR A 79 -25.94 -31.58 0.65
N SER A 80 -25.16 -30.53 0.38
CA SER A 80 -23.73 -30.48 0.74
C SER A 80 -23.21 -29.04 0.77
N THR A 81 -22.64 -28.69 1.91
CA THR A 81 -21.80 -27.54 2.23
C THR A 81 -20.56 -27.45 1.33
N SER A 82 -20.24 -26.26 0.81
CA SER A 82 -18.89 -25.87 0.37
C SER A 82 -18.76 -24.33 0.33
N GLU A 83 -17.50 -23.91 0.45
CA GLU A 83 -16.98 -22.65 1.00
C GLU A 83 -17.18 -21.37 0.16
N ASP A 84 -17.35 -20.27 0.89
CA ASP A 84 -16.71 -18.95 0.74
C ASP A 84 -16.14 -18.51 -0.62
N SER A 85 -16.92 -17.64 -1.28
CA SER A 85 -16.40 -16.60 -2.17
C SER A 85 -17.16 -15.28 -1.92
N PRO A 86 -16.58 -14.10 -2.21
CA PRO A 86 -17.32 -12.85 -2.17
C PRO A 86 -18.32 -12.86 -3.33
N THR A 87 -19.55 -13.26 -3.04
CA THR A 87 -20.59 -13.44 -4.06
C THR A 87 -20.94 -12.08 -4.66
N ALA A 88 -20.68 -11.93 -5.96
CA ALA A 88 -21.18 -10.82 -6.76
C ALA A 88 -22.70 -10.68 -6.52
N LYS A 89 -23.17 -9.47 -6.18
CA LYS A 89 -24.56 -9.20 -5.82
C LYS A 89 -25.49 -9.68 -6.94
N ARG A 90 -26.23 -10.76 -6.68
CA ARG A 90 -27.09 -11.45 -7.66
C ARG A 90 -28.19 -10.51 -8.16
N PHE A 91 -28.44 -10.46 -9.46
CA PHE A 91 -29.53 -9.68 -10.03
C PHE A 91 -30.87 -10.34 -9.65
N SER A 92 -31.77 -9.60 -8.96
CA SER A 92 -32.97 -10.16 -8.33
C SER A 92 -34.28 -9.76 -9.03
N TYR A 93 -35.35 -10.55 -8.86
CA TYR A 93 -36.71 -10.23 -9.29
C TYR A 93 -37.27 -9.02 -8.55
N VAL A 94 -36.86 -8.79 -7.29
CA VAL A 94 -37.24 -7.57 -6.56
C VAL A 94 -36.74 -6.31 -7.26
N ASP A 95 -35.55 -6.37 -7.89
CA ASP A 95 -35.01 -5.25 -8.67
C ASP A 95 -35.78 -5.03 -9.97
N LEU A 96 -36.31 -6.10 -10.59
CA LEU A 96 -37.18 -6.00 -11.76
C LEU A 96 -38.54 -5.40 -11.40
N VAL A 97 -39.13 -5.79 -10.27
CA VAL A 97 -40.36 -5.16 -9.76
C VAL A 97 -40.11 -3.68 -9.49
N LYS A 98 -39.05 -3.32 -8.74
CA LYS A 98 -38.69 -1.92 -8.45
C LYS A 98 -38.55 -1.07 -9.72
N LYS A 99 -38.05 -1.64 -10.81
CA LYS A 99 -37.94 -0.95 -12.11
C LYS A 99 -39.27 -0.75 -12.81
N CYS A 100 -40.20 -1.71 -12.69
CA CYS A 100 -41.52 -1.62 -13.32
C CYS A 100 -42.52 -0.81 -12.50
N THR A 101 -42.24 -0.60 -11.20
CA THR A 101 -43.08 0.18 -10.27
C THR A 101 -42.46 1.53 -9.92
N PHE A 102 -41.54 2.04 -10.74
CA PHE A 102 -40.85 3.31 -10.49
C PHE A 102 -41.86 4.47 -10.46
N GLY A 103 -41.96 5.17 -9.33
CA GLY A 103 -42.93 6.27 -9.12
C GLY A 103 -44.23 5.89 -8.41
N GLN A 104 -44.37 4.64 -7.94
CA GLN A 104 -45.56 4.15 -7.22
C GLN A 104 -45.38 4.17 -5.70
N CYS A 105 -46.49 4.11 -4.94
CA CYS A 105 -46.62 4.55 -3.54
C CYS A 105 -45.89 3.74 -2.44
N PHE A 106 -44.95 2.84 -2.76
CA PHE A 106 -44.20 2.10 -1.73
C PHE A 106 -42.77 1.73 -2.19
N ALA A 107 -41.88 1.48 -1.22
CA ALA A 107 -40.59 0.85 -1.44
C ALA A 107 -40.50 -0.47 -0.68
N PHE A 108 -39.93 -1.52 -1.28
CA PHE A 108 -39.64 -2.75 -0.53
C PHE A 108 -38.57 -2.51 0.55
N SER A 109 -38.70 -3.22 1.66
CA SER A 109 -37.72 -3.24 2.75
C SER A 109 -36.31 -3.56 2.23
N ASP A 110 -35.30 -3.00 2.90
CA ASP A 110 -33.89 -3.29 2.64
C ASP A 110 -33.37 -4.49 3.45
N ASP A 111 -34.21 -5.09 4.31
CA ASP A 111 -33.90 -6.34 5.00
C ASP A 111 -33.68 -7.48 3.98
N GLU A 112 -32.46 -8.02 3.93
CA GLU A 112 -32.09 -9.04 2.96
C GLU A 112 -32.89 -10.34 3.06
N ASN A 113 -33.34 -10.72 4.26
CA ASN A 113 -34.14 -11.94 4.45
C ASN A 113 -35.56 -11.73 3.92
N VAL A 114 -36.14 -10.55 4.16
CA VAL A 114 -37.45 -10.17 3.59
C VAL A 114 -37.37 -10.09 2.08
N ARG A 115 -36.33 -9.43 1.53
CA ARG A 115 -36.08 -9.34 0.09
C ARG A 115 -35.90 -10.71 -0.54
N ARG A 116 -35.10 -11.60 0.07
CA ARG A 116 -34.88 -12.98 -0.39
C ARG A 116 -36.17 -13.79 -0.41
N GLY A 117 -37.03 -13.63 0.60
CA GLY A 117 -38.34 -14.27 0.64
C GLY A 117 -39.25 -13.87 -0.53
N ILE A 118 -39.31 -12.56 -0.83
CA ILE A 118 -40.07 -12.02 -1.97
C ILE A 118 -39.48 -12.53 -3.29
N ASP A 119 -38.15 -12.51 -3.41
CA ASP A 119 -37.43 -12.96 -4.60
C ASP A 119 -37.70 -14.43 -4.93
N VAL A 120 -37.67 -15.31 -3.91
CA VAL A 120 -37.97 -16.73 -4.06
C VAL A 120 -39.43 -16.97 -4.48
N ALA A 121 -40.37 -16.19 -3.91
CA ALA A 121 -41.79 -16.31 -4.29
C ALA A 121 -42.01 -15.94 -5.77
N LEU A 122 -41.43 -14.84 -6.23
CA LEU A 122 -41.50 -14.40 -7.63
C LEU A 122 -40.76 -15.36 -8.57
N LEU A 123 -39.61 -15.89 -8.17
CA LEU A 123 -38.86 -16.91 -8.91
C LEU A 123 -39.73 -18.15 -9.18
N ASN A 124 -40.39 -18.67 -8.15
CA ASN A 124 -41.21 -19.88 -8.28
C ASN A 124 -42.39 -19.67 -9.23
N ILE A 125 -43.01 -18.48 -9.17
CA ILE A 125 -44.09 -18.08 -10.07
C ILE A 125 -43.57 -17.98 -11.51
N ALA A 126 -42.50 -17.21 -11.72
CA ALA A 126 -41.91 -16.97 -13.04
C ALA A 126 -41.41 -18.27 -13.70
N TYR A 127 -40.83 -19.18 -12.90
CA TYR A 127 -40.39 -20.50 -13.37
C TYR A 127 -41.56 -21.36 -13.84
N LYS A 128 -42.65 -21.44 -13.06
CA LYS A 128 -43.85 -22.21 -13.45
C LYS A 128 -44.45 -21.67 -14.76
N ILE A 129 -44.59 -20.35 -14.86
CA ILE A 129 -45.10 -19.70 -16.07
C ILE A 129 -44.17 -19.98 -17.26
N SER A 130 -42.85 -19.90 -17.08
CA SER A 130 -41.88 -20.24 -18.13
C SER A 130 -42.03 -21.69 -18.62
N LEU A 131 -42.29 -22.64 -17.72
CA LEU A 131 -42.57 -24.03 -18.08
C LEU A 131 -43.88 -24.17 -18.89
N ASP A 132 -44.92 -23.45 -18.52
CA ASP A 132 -46.20 -23.47 -19.26
C ASP A 132 -46.02 -22.94 -20.69
N TYR A 133 -45.23 -21.87 -20.86
CA TYR A 133 -44.86 -21.36 -22.18
C TYR A 133 -44.00 -22.32 -23.01
N LYS A 134 -43.20 -23.19 -22.36
CA LYS A 134 -42.42 -24.23 -23.07
C LYS A 134 -43.29 -25.39 -23.54
N LYS A 135 -44.34 -25.72 -22.78
CA LYS A 135 -45.24 -26.86 -23.06
C LYS A 135 -46.37 -26.53 -24.04
N THR A 136 -46.65 -25.24 -24.27
CA THR A 136 -47.78 -24.78 -25.10
C THR A 136 -47.30 -24.20 -26.43
N LYS A 137 -48.06 -24.45 -27.51
CA LYS A 137 -47.82 -23.94 -28.88
C LYS A 137 -49.14 -23.46 -29.50
N GLY A 138 -49.05 -22.57 -30.50
CA GLY A 138 -50.22 -22.10 -31.25
C GLY A 138 -51.22 -21.31 -30.38
N TRP A 139 -52.51 -21.60 -30.53
CA TRP A 139 -53.62 -20.88 -29.88
C TRP A 139 -53.54 -20.91 -28.33
N ALA A 140 -53.15 -22.04 -27.74
CA ALA A 140 -52.96 -22.15 -26.28
C ALA A 140 -51.89 -21.19 -25.73
N ARG A 141 -50.89 -20.82 -26.54
CA ARG A 141 -49.88 -19.83 -26.15
C ARG A 141 -50.42 -18.39 -26.24
N GLN A 142 -51.31 -18.11 -27.19
CA GLN A 142 -52.00 -16.81 -27.25
C GLN A 142 -52.90 -16.62 -26.02
N GLU A 143 -53.53 -17.69 -25.52
CA GLU A 143 -54.32 -17.64 -24.30
C GLU A 143 -53.47 -17.30 -23.07
N LEU A 144 -52.25 -17.85 -22.96
CA LEU A 144 -51.30 -17.49 -21.90
C LEU A 144 -50.84 -16.03 -21.97
N ASN A 145 -50.74 -15.44 -23.17
CA ASN A 145 -50.34 -14.03 -23.32
C ASN A 145 -51.35 -13.07 -22.69
N ASN A 146 -52.62 -13.47 -22.61
CA ASN A 146 -53.71 -12.67 -22.05
C ASN A 146 -53.89 -12.86 -20.53
N ARG A 147 -53.09 -13.74 -19.89
CA ARG A 147 -53.19 -14.01 -18.45
C ARG A 147 -52.34 -13.05 -17.62
N VAL A 148 -52.83 -12.76 -16.42
CA VAL A 148 -52.13 -11.98 -15.39
C VAL A 148 -51.99 -12.80 -14.11
N GLN A 149 -50.86 -12.64 -13.43
CA GLN A 149 -50.61 -13.23 -12.12
C GLN A 149 -50.76 -12.16 -11.05
N LYS A 150 -51.63 -12.40 -10.07
CA LYS A 150 -51.75 -11.54 -8.89
C LYS A 150 -50.64 -11.88 -7.89
N PHE A 151 -49.92 -10.87 -7.42
CA PHE A 151 -48.89 -10.96 -6.37
C PHE A 151 -49.21 -9.97 -5.25
N HIS A 152 -49.38 -10.47 -4.01
CA HIS A 152 -49.79 -9.64 -2.88
C HIS A 152 -48.57 -9.10 -2.13
N VAL A 153 -48.54 -7.79 -1.90
CA VAL A 153 -47.52 -7.11 -1.09
C VAL A 153 -48.05 -6.97 0.33
N MET A 154 -47.32 -7.51 1.30
CA MET A 154 -47.75 -7.64 2.69
C MET A 154 -47.15 -6.56 3.59
N GLU A 155 -47.83 -6.25 4.68
CA GLU A 155 -47.32 -5.41 5.77
C GLU A 155 -46.02 -6.03 6.36
N GLY A 156 -44.95 -5.23 6.39
CA GLY A 156 -43.59 -5.68 6.75
C GLY A 156 -42.70 -6.13 5.57
N GLN A 157 -43.22 -6.13 4.33
CA GLN A 157 -42.40 -6.26 3.12
C GLN A 157 -41.96 -4.90 2.55
N THR A 158 -42.56 -3.81 3.02
CA THR A 158 -42.30 -2.44 2.58
C THR A 158 -41.57 -1.62 3.65
N LYS A 159 -40.84 -0.58 3.24
CA LYS A 159 -40.32 0.44 4.15
C LYS A 159 -41.46 1.18 4.83
N SER A 160 -41.21 1.66 6.04
CA SER A 160 -42.13 2.56 6.72
C SER A 160 -42.10 3.95 6.09
N VAL A 161 -43.20 4.69 6.20
CA VAL A 161 -43.30 6.08 5.73
C VAL A 161 -42.21 6.97 6.38
N ASN A 162 -41.87 6.72 7.65
CA ASN A 162 -40.83 7.46 8.37
C ASN A 162 -39.40 7.17 7.88
N GLU A 163 -39.13 5.96 7.40
CA GLU A 163 -37.84 5.63 6.75
C GLU A 163 -37.73 6.33 5.39
N LEU A 164 -38.82 6.36 4.63
CA LEU A 164 -38.86 7.06 3.34
C LEU A 164 -38.63 8.57 3.49
N TYR A 165 -39.23 9.22 4.50
CA TYR A 165 -38.99 10.63 4.76
C TYR A 165 -37.52 10.93 5.11
N ARG A 166 -36.87 10.10 5.93
CA ARG A 166 -35.45 10.25 6.25
C ARG A 166 -34.55 10.06 5.04
N GLU A 167 -34.88 9.13 4.15
CA GLU A 167 -34.16 8.93 2.89
C GLU A 167 -34.32 10.12 1.95
N ILE A 168 -35.52 10.68 1.84
CA ILE A 168 -35.77 11.89 1.04
C ILE A 168 -34.95 13.08 1.56
N GLU A 169 -34.93 13.29 2.87
CA GLU A 169 -34.15 14.37 3.50
C GLU A 169 -32.64 14.19 3.25
N THR A 170 -32.13 12.96 3.38
CA THR A 170 -30.73 12.63 3.08
C THR A 170 -30.39 12.94 1.62
N ILE A 171 -31.23 12.48 0.68
CA ILE A 171 -31.02 12.70 -0.76
C ILE A 171 -31.08 14.19 -1.09
N GLN A 172 -32.00 14.95 -0.47
CA GLN A 172 -32.10 16.40 -0.68
C GLN A 172 -30.84 17.13 -0.22
N ASN A 173 -30.27 16.75 0.92
CA ASN A 173 -29.01 17.31 1.43
C ASN A 173 -27.83 16.98 0.50
N GLU A 174 -27.73 15.72 0.03
CA GLU A 174 -26.72 15.35 -0.96
C GLU A 174 -26.88 16.18 -2.24
N LEU A 175 -28.09 16.30 -2.79
CA LEU A 175 -28.35 17.03 -4.03
C LEU A 175 -27.98 18.53 -3.90
N LEU A 176 -28.15 19.11 -2.71
CA LEU A 176 -27.71 20.48 -2.41
C LEU A 176 -26.17 20.60 -2.41
N GLU A 177 -25.47 19.66 -1.79
CA GLU A 177 -23.99 19.62 -1.82
C GLU A 177 -23.46 19.42 -3.25
N TRP A 178 -24.07 18.52 -4.02
CA TRP A 178 -23.70 18.26 -5.41
C TRP A 178 -23.90 19.50 -6.30
N LYS A 179 -24.99 20.25 -6.12
CA LYS A 179 -25.22 21.52 -6.86
C LYS A 179 -24.14 22.54 -6.55
N LYS A 180 -23.77 22.70 -5.27
CA LYS A 180 -22.73 23.63 -4.84
C LYS A 180 -21.34 23.24 -5.38
N ALA A 181 -21.05 21.94 -5.44
CA ALA A 181 -19.82 21.43 -6.04
C ALA A 181 -19.77 21.67 -7.55
N TYR A 182 -20.90 21.52 -8.26
CA TYR A 182 -20.97 21.71 -9.71
C TYR A 182 -20.82 23.19 -10.11
N GLU A 183 -21.39 24.12 -9.35
CA GLU A 183 -21.24 25.57 -9.60
C GLU A 183 -19.77 26.01 -9.48
N ASN A 184 -19.03 25.47 -8.50
CA ASN A 184 -17.59 25.70 -8.37
C ASN A 184 -16.79 25.12 -9.56
N LEU A 185 -17.21 23.96 -10.07
CA LEU A 185 -16.59 23.34 -11.25
C LEU A 185 -16.87 24.12 -12.54
N GLU A 186 -18.08 24.66 -12.71
CA GLU A 186 -18.43 25.46 -13.89
C GLU A 186 -17.65 26.79 -13.92
N LEU A 187 -17.49 27.44 -12.75
CA LEU A 187 -16.64 28.62 -12.60
C LEU A 187 -15.16 28.32 -12.89
N GLU A 188 -14.64 27.20 -12.39
CA GLU A 188 -13.25 26.80 -12.63
C GLU A 188 -13.02 26.40 -14.09
N LYS A 189 -14.00 25.76 -14.74
CA LYS A 189 -13.98 25.46 -16.18
C LYS A 189 -13.90 26.74 -17.00
N GLU A 190 -14.71 27.75 -16.68
CA GLU A 190 -14.69 29.03 -17.41
C GLU A 190 -13.35 29.75 -17.25
N ARG A 191 -12.83 29.79 -16.02
CA ARG A 191 -11.51 30.35 -15.70
C ARG A 191 -10.38 29.67 -16.49
N ILE A 192 -10.39 28.33 -16.55
CA ILE A 192 -9.39 27.56 -17.30
C ILE A 192 -9.54 27.79 -18.82
N TYR A 193 -10.77 27.95 -19.31
CA TYR A 193 -11.02 28.23 -20.72
C TYR A 193 -10.44 29.59 -21.14
N GLU A 194 -10.64 30.63 -20.33
CA GLU A 194 -10.04 31.96 -20.55
C GLU A 194 -8.51 31.91 -20.58
N GLU A 195 -7.89 31.22 -19.62
CA GLU A 195 -6.44 31.02 -19.59
C GLU A 195 -5.93 30.28 -20.85
N MET A 196 -6.69 29.28 -21.31
CA MET A 196 -6.35 28.54 -22.53
C MET A 196 -6.42 29.42 -23.78
N VAL A 197 -7.44 30.27 -23.90
CA VAL A 197 -7.58 31.21 -25.02
C VAL A 197 -6.40 32.19 -25.06
N LEU A 198 -6.02 32.74 -23.91
CA LEU A 198 -4.86 33.64 -23.80
C LEU A 198 -3.55 32.93 -24.23
N ALA A 199 -3.32 31.71 -23.76
CA ALA A 199 -2.14 30.92 -24.10
C ALA A 199 -2.10 30.51 -25.59
N VAL A 200 -3.26 30.28 -26.22
CA VAL A 200 -3.34 30.00 -27.67
C VAL A 200 -2.99 31.25 -28.48
N ASN A 201 -3.50 32.41 -28.09
CA ASN A 201 -3.21 33.67 -28.77
C ASN A 201 -1.72 34.04 -28.67
N GLN A 202 -1.10 33.88 -27.50
CA GLN A 202 0.32 34.13 -27.32
C GLN A 202 1.19 33.24 -28.22
N ARG A 203 0.88 31.93 -28.29
CA ARG A 203 1.57 30.99 -29.19
C ARG A 203 1.32 31.29 -30.68
N GLY A 204 0.13 31.78 -31.02
CA GLY A 204 -0.18 32.26 -32.37
C GLY A 204 0.75 33.40 -32.80
N ASN A 205 0.98 34.37 -31.91
CA ASN A 205 1.88 35.49 -32.15
C ASN A 205 3.35 35.02 -32.30
N GLU A 206 3.82 34.13 -31.43
CA GLU A 206 5.17 33.53 -31.54
C GLU A 206 5.34 32.76 -32.85
N THR A 207 4.30 32.05 -33.29
CA THR A 207 4.32 31.31 -34.57
C THR A 207 4.43 32.26 -35.77
N GLN A 208 3.76 33.42 -35.74
CA GLN A 208 3.91 34.44 -36.79
C GLN A 208 5.33 35.01 -36.84
N VAL A 209 5.94 35.27 -35.68
CA VAL A 209 7.33 35.75 -35.60
C VAL A 209 8.28 34.71 -36.19
N LEU A 210 8.14 33.44 -35.79
CA LEU A 210 8.97 32.35 -36.31
C LEU A 210 8.77 32.10 -37.81
N GLN A 211 7.55 32.24 -38.33
CA GLN A 211 7.27 32.15 -39.76
C GLN A 211 7.96 33.27 -40.54
N LYS A 212 8.01 34.49 -39.99
CA LYS A 212 8.73 35.61 -40.59
C LYS A 212 10.24 35.33 -40.62
N THR A 213 10.82 34.88 -39.51
CA THR A 213 12.25 34.55 -39.43
C THR A 213 12.62 33.39 -40.35
N ASN A 214 11.78 32.36 -40.46
CA ASN A 214 12.02 31.25 -41.40
C ASN A 214 12.00 31.73 -42.86
N LYS A 215 11.11 32.66 -43.21
CA LYS A 215 11.09 33.25 -44.55
C LYS A 215 12.37 34.05 -44.84
N GLU A 216 12.84 34.83 -43.88
CA GLU A 216 14.11 35.57 -43.98
C GLU A 216 15.30 34.61 -44.16
N LEU A 217 15.29 33.46 -43.49
CA LEU A 217 16.31 32.41 -43.65
C LEU A 217 16.21 31.68 -45.00
N GLU A 218 15.00 31.41 -45.49
CA GLU A 218 14.77 30.85 -46.83
C GLU A 218 15.30 31.80 -47.92
N ASP A 219 15.02 33.10 -47.79
CA ASP A 219 15.51 34.14 -48.71
C ASP A 219 17.06 34.26 -48.65
N TYR A 220 17.64 34.13 -47.45
CA TYR A 220 19.10 34.13 -47.25
C TYR A 220 19.77 32.92 -47.90
N ILE A 221 19.20 31.71 -47.73
CA ILE A 221 19.68 30.48 -48.36
C ILE A 221 19.57 30.59 -49.88
N ALA A 222 18.47 31.10 -50.42
CA ALA A 222 18.32 31.33 -51.86
C ALA A 222 19.37 32.33 -52.41
N SER A 223 19.76 33.33 -51.61
CA SER A 223 20.83 34.26 -51.98
C SER A 223 22.21 33.57 -52.00
N LEU A 224 22.48 32.68 -51.04
CA LEU A 224 23.72 31.91 -50.95
C LEU A 224 23.82 30.93 -52.13
N GLU A 225 22.73 30.25 -52.46
CA GLU A 225 22.63 29.34 -53.61
C GLU A 225 22.86 30.04 -54.96
N ASN A 226 22.48 31.31 -55.10
CA ASN A 226 22.77 32.12 -56.30
C ASN A 226 24.20 32.71 -56.31
N SER A 227 24.80 32.95 -55.14
CA SER A 227 26.16 33.52 -55.03
C SER A 227 27.28 32.49 -55.22
N VAL A 228 27.00 31.22 -54.92
CA VAL A 228 27.93 30.11 -55.13
C VAL A 228 27.56 29.45 -56.45
N GLY A 229 28.31 29.77 -57.51
CA GLY A 229 28.15 29.19 -58.84
C GLY A 229 27.91 27.68 -58.77
N ILE A 230 26.81 27.24 -59.38
CA ILE A 230 26.31 25.87 -59.40
C ILE A 230 27.39 24.93 -59.93
N SER A 231 28.11 24.25 -59.02
CA SER A 231 28.82 22.99 -59.36
C SER A 231 29.24 22.09 -58.18
N SER A 232 28.80 22.31 -56.93
CA SER A 232 29.23 21.43 -55.81
C SER A 232 28.16 20.98 -54.79
N TYR A 233 26.88 21.26 -54.99
CA TYR A 233 25.83 20.80 -54.08
C TYR A 233 25.31 19.40 -54.46
N GLN A 234 25.62 18.37 -53.66
CA GLN A 234 25.11 16.98 -53.83
C GLN A 234 23.88 16.65 -52.96
N GLY A 235 23.26 17.65 -52.32
CA GLY A 235 22.05 17.46 -51.50
C GLY A 235 20.76 17.38 -52.33
N LYS A 236 19.73 16.69 -51.80
CA LYS A 236 18.40 16.65 -52.43
C LYS A 236 17.70 18.02 -52.30
N PRO A 237 16.97 18.49 -53.33
CA PRO A 237 16.22 19.75 -53.27
C PRO A 237 15.22 19.80 -52.12
N LEU A 238 15.07 20.97 -51.47
CA LEU A 238 14.17 21.18 -50.32
C LEU A 238 12.69 20.86 -50.65
N SER A 239 12.29 20.97 -51.91
CA SER A 239 10.96 20.60 -52.42
C SER A 239 10.61 19.12 -52.19
N THR A 240 11.60 18.23 -52.13
CA THR A 240 11.42 16.79 -51.95
C THR A 240 11.15 16.35 -50.50
N VAL A 241 11.26 17.25 -49.51
CA VAL A 241 11.16 16.92 -48.07
C VAL A 241 9.76 17.21 -47.48
N LYS A 242 8.85 17.85 -48.24
CA LYS A 242 7.54 18.33 -47.75
C LYS A 242 6.61 17.24 -47.16
N ASN A 243 6.73 15.98 -47.57
CA ASN A 243 5.87 14.90 -47.06
C ASN A 243 6.25 14.39 -45.66
N LYS A 244 7.47 14.64 -45.16
CA LYS A 244 7.87 14.19 -43.81
C LYS A 244 7.33 15.10 -42.70
N PHE A 245 7.21 16.41 -42.95
CA PHE A 245 6.77 17.40 -41.96
C PHE A 245 5.34 17.18 -41.47
N ARG A 246 4.43 16.72 -42.34
CA ARG A 246 3.02 16.48 -41.99
C ARG A 246 2.89 15.26 -41.07
N THR A 247 3.63 14.19 -41.34
CA THR A 247 3.69 12.99 -40.49
C THR A 247 4.34 13.30 -39.14
N LEU A 248 5.42 14.09 -39.14
CA LEU A 248 6.12 14.56 -37.94
C LEU A 248 5.19 15.33 -37.00
N ARG A 249 4.45 16.31 -37.54
CA ARG A 249 3.49 17.13 -36.78
C ARG A 249 2.34 16.30 -36.20
N THR A 250 1.89 15.30 -36.93
CA THR A 250 0.84 14.38 -36.47
C THR A 250 1.35 13.48 -35.33
N PHE A 251 2.59 13.03 -35.39
CA PHE A 251 3.20 12.19 -34.34
C PHE A 251 3.54 13.00 -33.07
N ILE A 252 4.11 14.20 -33.22
CA ILE A 252 4.36 15.14 -32.11
C ILE A 252 3.06 15.47 -31.39
N SER A 253 1.98 15.77 -32.12
CA SER A 253 0.68 16.05 -31.51
C SER A 253 0.11 14.89 -30.68
N ARG A 254 0.40 13.64 -31.05
CA ARG A 254 -0.01 12.46 -30.28
C ARG A 254 0.83 12.27 -29.02
N ALA A 255 2.14 12.53 -29.10
CA ALA A 255 3.02 12.50 -27.95
C ALA A 255 2.71 13.64 -26.96
N GLU A 256 2.43 14.83 -27.46
CA GLU A 256 1.96 15.98 -26.67
C GLU A 256 0.59 15.70 -26.02
N ALA A 257 -0.35 15.08 -26.75
CA ALA A 257 -1.63 14.67 -26.19
C ALA A 257 -1.47 13.61 -25.09
N ALA A 258 -0.54 12.66 -25.24
CA ALA A 258 -0.23 11.66 -24.22
C ALA A 258 0.44 12.29 -22.98
N LEU A 259 1.37 13.23 -23.18
CA LEU A 259 2.01 13.98 -22.09
C LEU A 259 1.01 14.87 -21.34
N TRP A 260 0.14 15.56 -22.08
CA TRP A 260 -0.96 16.33 -21.51
C TRP A 260 -1.93 15.43 -20.74
N PHE A 261 -2.33 14.28 -21.31
CA PHE A 261 -3.17 13.29 -20.62
C PHE A 261 -2.53 12.83 -19.30
N CYS A 262 -1.26 12.42 -19.32
CA CYS A 262 -0.55 12.02 -18.11
C CYS A 262 -0.51 13.15 -17.05
N SER A 263 -0.23 14.38 -17.47
CA SER A 263 -0.21 15.55 -16.59
C SER A 263 -1.59 15.88 -16.00
N SER A 264 -2.65 15.81 -16.80
CA SER A 264 -4.01 16.18 -16.41
C SER A 264 -4.65 15.20 -15.43
N PHE A 265 -4.20 13.94 -15.43
CA PHE A 265 -4.70 12.89 -14.54
C PHE A 265 -3.74 12.56 -13.39
N GLY A 266 -2.68 13.36 -13.19
CA GLY A 266 -1.69 13.12 -12.14
C GLY A 266 -0.92 11.81 -12.31
N VAL A 267 -0.86 11.29 -13.54
CA VAL A 267 -0.11 10.08 -13.88
C VAL A 267 1.34 10.49 -14.14
N GLU A 268 2.21 10.19 -13.18
CA GLU A 268 3.63 10.44 -13.33
C GLU A 268 4.24 9.43 -14.34
N LEU A 269 4.89 9.95 -15.37
CA LEU A 269 5.55 9.14 -16.40
C LEU A 269 6.91 8.67 -15.85
N VAL A 270 6.91 7.56 -15.09
CA VAL A 270 8.07 7.05 -14.32
C VAL A 270 9.17 6.41 -15.21
N GLY A 271 8.95 6.33 -16.52
CA GLY A 271 9.96 5.90 -17.49
C GLY A 271 9.38 5.51 -18.84
N LEU A 272 10.13 5.78 -19.90
CA LEU A 272 9.82 5.32 -21.25
C LEU A 272 10.44 3.93 -21.44
N ARG A 273 9.65 2.95 -21.89
CA ARG A 273 10.22 1.66 -22.32
C ARG A 273 11.07 1.87 -23.57
N ASP A 274 12.06 1.00 -23.77
CA ASP A 274 12.96 1.07 -24.93
C ASP A 274 12.22 1.10 -26.25
N ALA A 275 11.10 0.36 -26.36
CA ALA A 275 10.25 0.39 -27.54
C ALA A 275 9.65 1.78 -27.79
N PHE A 276 9.15 2.45 -26.76
CA PHE A 276 8.58 3.80 -26.90
C PHE A 276 9.65 4.86 -27.12
N TYR A 277 10.78 4.77 -26.42
CA TYR A 277 11.93 5.65 -26.67
C TYR A 277 12.49 5.47 -28.08
N HIS A 278 12.52 4.23 -28.59
CA HIS A 278 12.91 3.94 -29.97
C HIS A 278 12.01 4.65 -30.97
N GLU A 279 10.69 4.49 -30.85
CA GLU A 279 9.72 5.18 -31.71
C GLU A 279 9.90 6.71 -31.64
N ILE A 280 10.08 7.29 -30.45
CA ILE A 280 10.36 8.73 -30.33
C ILE A 280 11.68 9.11 -30.99
N SER A 281 12.77 8.40 -30.70
CA SER A 281 14.11 8.68 -31.24
C SER A 281 14.22 8.49 -32.75
N ILE A 282 13.29 7.76 -33.36
CA ILE A 282 13.16 7.63 -34.81
C ILE A 282 12.54 8.89 -35.40
N VAL A 283 11.54 9.44 -34.70
CA VAL A 283 10.59 10.42 -35.23
C VAL A 283 10.87 11.85 -34.76
N THR A 284 11.73 12.09 -33.78
CA THR A 284 12.13 13.44 -33.36
C THR A 284 13.62 13.68 -33.54
N ASP A 285 14.00 14.83 -34.09
CA ASP A 285 15.39 15.31 -34.06
C ASP A 285 15.67 15.90 -32.68
N GLY A 286 16.69 15.39 -31.98
CA GLY A 286 17.06 15.82 -30.63
C GLY A 286 17.52 14.67 -29.71
N PRO A 287 16.66 13.68 -29.37
CA PRO A 287 17.06 12.58 -28.51
C PRO A 287 18.03 11.60 -29.22
N PRO A 288 19.03 11.05 -28.51
CA PRO A 288 19.90 10.01 -29.05
C PRO A 288 19.11 8.82 -29.62
N ARG A 289 19.61 8.23 -30.70
CA ARG A 289 19.01 7.00 -31.24
C ARG A 289 19.02 5.90 -30.17
N SER A 290 17.95 5.11 -30.08
CA SER A 290 17.82 4.09 -29.03
C SER A 290 18.97 3.09 -28.96
N TYR A 291 19.62 2.76 -30.09
CA TYR A 291 20.78 1.88 -30.08
C TYR A 291 21.99 2.51 -29.38
N LEU A 292 22.17 3.83 -29.46
CA LEU A 292 23.23 4.56 -28.74
C LEU A 292 22.95 4.55 -27.24
N VAL A 293 21.69 4.72 -26.84
CA VAL A 293 21.28 4.63 -25.42
C VAL A 293 21.47 3.21 -24.89
N LYS A 294 21.15 2.19 -25.70
CA LYS A 294 21.42 0.79 -25.35
C LYS A 294 22.92 0.53 -25.21
N GLN A 295 23.72 1.00 -26.18
CA GLN A 295 25.17 0.87 -26.14
C GLN A 295 25.76 1.55 -24.89
N CYS A 296 25.34 2.77 -24.58
CA CYS A 296 25.76 3.46 -23.36
C CYS A 296 25.38 2.69 -22.10
N ARG A 297 24.17 2.10 -22.04
CA ARG A 297 23.81 1.22 -20.91
C ARG A 297 24.68 -0.03 -20.83
N ASP A 298 24.99 -0.66 -21.97
CA ASP A 298 25.85 -1.84 -22.03
C ASP A 298 27.29 -1.48 -21.60
N GLU A 299 27.78 -0.29 -21.96
CA GLU A 299 29.06 0.27 -21.51
C GLU A 299 29.07 0.55 -20.00
N LEU A 300 28.03 1.18 -19.46
CA LEU A 300 27.89 1.39 -18.02
C LEU A 300 27.79 0.07 -17.26
N ASN A 301 27.06 -0.91 -17.80
CA ASN A 301 26.94 -2.24 -17.20
C ASN A 301 28.28 -2.98 -17.16
N LYS A 302 29.17 -2.79 -18.14
CA LYS A 302 30.54 -3.35 -18.11
C LYS A 302 31.39 -2.80 -16.98
N MET A 303 31.08 -1.60 -16.48
CA MET A 303 31.74 -1.03 -15.30
C MET A 303 31.21 -1.61 -13.98
N CYS A 304 30.01 -2.21 -14.01
CA CYS A 304 29.41 -2.86 -12.85
C CYS A 304 29.95 -4.29 -12.72
N GLN A 305 30.92 -4.48 -11.83
CA GLN A 305 31.49 -5.80 -11.56
C GLN A 305 30.63 -6.54 -10.54
N ILE A 306 29.70 -7.34 -11.04
CA ILE A 306 28.82 -8.20 -10.23
C ILE A 306 29.03 -9.67 -10.57
N GLU A 307 28.80 -10.52 -9.57
CA GLU A 307 28.87 -11.97 -9.68
C GLU A 307 27.54 -12.59 -9.26
N PRO A 308 27.15 -13.74 -9.85
CA PRO A 308 26.07 -14.52 -9.29
C PRO A 308 26.41 -14.99 -7.87
N LEU A 309 25.39 -15.24 -7.07
CA LEU A 309 25.58 -15.94 -5.80
C LEU A 309 25.97 -17.41 -6.05
N ASN A 310 26.24 -18.14 -4.96
CA ASN A 310 26.51 -19.56 -5.05
C ASN A 310 25.38 -20.33 -5.78
N ALA A 311 25.67 -21.50 -6.34
CA ALA A 311 24.73 -22.26 -7.18
C ALA A 311 23.42 -22.69 -6.47
N LYS A 312 23.33 -22.56 -5.15
CA LYS A 312 22.15 -22.96 -4.37
C LYS A 312 21.07 -21.89 -4.31
N PHE A 313 21.44 -20.61 -4.41
CA PHE A 313 20.51 -19.50 -4.25
C PHE A 313 20.56 -18.57 -5.46
N GLU A 314 19.39 -18.23 -5.98
CA GLU A 314 19.27 -17.22 -7.03
C GLU A 314 19.58 -15.84 -6.44
N GLY A 315 20.50 -15.11 -7.07
CA GLY A 315 20.80 -13.74 -6.72
C GLY A 315 22.13 -13.27 -7.28
N ALA A 316 22.51 -12.05 -6.90
CA ALA A 316 23.74 -11.42 -7.35
C ALA A 316 24.42 -10.65 -6.21
N LYS A 317 25.72 -10.42 -6.33
CA LYS A 317 26.53 -9.65 -5.39
C LYS A 317 27.58 -8.82 -6.13
N VAL A 318 28.14 -7.82 -5.45
CA VAL A 318 29.36 -7.16 -5.89
C VAL A 318 30.54 -8.14 -5.82
N ASN A 319 31.53 -7.94 -6.69
CA ASN A 319 32.73 -8.78 -6.72
C ASN A 319 33.72 -8.48 -5.57
N SER A 320 33.81 -7.22 -5.12
CA SER A 320 34.65 -6.79 -4.00
C SER A 320 33.94 -5.73 -3.17
N VAL A 321 33.69 -6.06 -1.91
CA VAL A 321 33.19 -5.14 -0.90
C VAL A 321 34.19 -4.01 -0.64
N GLU A 322 35.48 -4.32 -0.53
CA GLU A 322 36.52 -3.34 -0.28
C GLU A 322 36.58 -2.28 -1.38
N THR A 323 36.52 -2.70 -2.65
CA THR A 323 36.52 -1.77 -3.80
C THR A 323 35.33 -0.83 -3.75
N VAL A 324 34.14 -1.36 -3.46
CA VAL A 324 32.93 -0.55 -3.33
C VAL A 324 33.06 0.44 -2.17
N PHE A 325 33.59 0.04 -1.02
CA PHE A 325 33.86 0.96 0.09
C PHE A 325 34.85 2.06 -0.30
N LYS A 326 35.98 1.71 -0.94
CA LYS A 326 36.99 2.69 -1.39
C LYS A 326 36.40 3.76 -2.31
N VAL A 327 35.62 3.34 -3.30
CA VAL A 327 34.96 4.25 -4.26
C VAL A 327 34.03 5.22 -3.53
N HIS A 328 33.26 4.71 -2.58
CA HIS A 328 32.28 5.50 -1.83
C HIS A 328 32.92 6.44 -0.80
N ILE A 329 33.99 5.99 -0.13
CA ILE A 329 34.77 6.82 0.78
C ILE A 329 35.50 7.92 0.01
N SER A 330 36.17 7.59 -1.10
CA SER A 330 36.82 8.58 -1.98
C SER A 330 35.84 9.67 -2.42
N ASP A 331 34.63 9.29 -2.85
CA ASP A 331 33.60 10.24 -3.22
C ASP A 331 33.14 11.12 -2.05
N PHE A 332 32.98 10.53 -0.87
CA PHE A 332 32.62 11.27 0.34
C PHE A 332 33.69 12.31 0.70
N LEU A 333 34.97 11.93 0.71
CA LEU A 333 36.08 12.83 1.01
C LEU A 333 36.22 13.95 -0.03
N LYS A 334 36.02 13.65 -1.32
CA LYS A 334 36.01 14.66 -2.39
C LYS A 334 34.89 15.69 -2.22
N GLN A 335 33.72 15.26 -1.76
CA GLN A 335 32.57 16.14 -1.49
C GLN A 335 32.72 16.93 -0.18
N ASN A 336 33.60 16.50 0.73
CA ASN A 336 33.78 17.07 2.06
C ASN A 336 35.27 17.26 2.34
N SER A 337 35.92 18.15 1.58
CA SER A 337 37.37 18.41 1.68
C SER A 337 37.85 18.83 3.07
N ASP A 338 36.95 19.42 3.86
CA ASP A 338 37.23 19.91 5.21
C ASP A 338 37.04 18.82 6.28
N PHE A 339 36.58 17.63 5.89
CA PHE A 339 36.38 16.51 6.80
C PHE A 339 37.72 15.84 7.12
N ASP A 340 38.05 15.77 8.40
CA ASP A 340 39.25 15.09 8.87
C ASP A 340 39.07 13.56 8.76
N PRO A 341 39.82 12.87 7.88
CA PRO A 341 39.61 11.46 7.55
C PRO A 341 40.16 10.52 8.65
N ILE A 342 40.00 10.88 9.93
CA ILE A 342 40.53 10.09 11.05
C ILE A 342 39.85 8.73 11.10
N THR A 343 38.53 8.66 10.94
CA THR A 343 37.78 7.40 11.06
C THR A 343 36.47 7.43 10.29
N ASP A 344 36.31 6.47 9.36
CA ASP A 344 35.06 6.22 8.65
C ASP A 344 34.19 5.18 9.35
N LYS A 345 32.88 5.43 9.42
CA LYS A 345 31.91 4.60 10.14
C LYS A 345 30.99 3.97 9.11
N ILE A 346 31.19 2.68 8.86
CA ILE A 346 30.52 1.91 7.83
C ILE A 346 29.43 1.08 8.49
N LYS A 347 28.17 1.33 8.12
CA LYS A 347 27.03 0.57 8.64
C LYS A 347 26.57 -0.45 7.61
N ILE A 348 26.66 -1.74 7.96
CA ILE A 348 26.04 -2.84 7.23
C ILE A 348 24.57 -2.95 7.66
N ASN A 349 23.67 -3.12 6.70
CA ASN A 349 22.25 -3.32 6.93
C ASN A 349 21.72 -4.43 6.04
N GLY A 350 20.54 -4.91 6.37
CA GLY A 350 19.75 -5.68 5.44
C GLY A 350 18.29 -5.70 5.82
N ASP A 351 17.48 -6.11 4.86
CA ASP A 351 16.05 -6.32 5.08
C ASP A 351 15.52 -7.37 4.09
N GLY A 352 14.54 -8.15 4.57
CA GLY A 352 13.81 -9.14 3.79
C GLY A 352 12.49 -8.55 3.29
N ALA A 353 12.39 -8.30 1.99
CA ALA A 353 11.19 -7.73 1.39
C ALA A 353 10.51 -8.71 0.42
N THR A 354 9.19 -8.87 0.57
CA THR A 354 8.37 -9.55 -0.42
C THR A 354 8.26 -8.67 -1.67
N MET A 355 8.76 -9.17 -2.81
CA MET A 355 8.79 -8.44 -4.08
C MET A 355 7.67 -8.87 -5.04
N LYS A 356 7.26 -10.14 -4.97
CA LYS A 356 6.11 -10.73 -5.69
C LYS A 356 5.38 -11.68 -4.74
N ARG A 357 4.16 -12.11 -5.08
CA ARG A 357 3.35 -13.03 -4.25
C ARG A 357 4.13 -14.25 -3.72
N ASN A 358 5.08 -14.78 -4.49
CA ASN A 358 5.83 -16.00 -4.17
C ASN A 358 7.36 -15.78 -4.09
N SER A 359 7.86 -14.54 -4.08
CA SER A 359 9.31 -14.28 -4.05
C SER A 359 9.69 -13.26 -2.99
N ASN A 360 10.57 -13.67 -2.09
CA ASN A 360 11.14 -12.84 -1.04
C ASN A 360 12.60 -12.57 -1.39
N PHE A 361 12.97 -11.30 -1.41
CA PHE A 361 14.34 -10.90 -1.65
C PHE A 361 14.93 -10.35 -0.35
N ILE A 362 16.17 -10.70 -0.08
CA ILE A 362 16.95 -10.13 1.03
C ILE A 362 18.02 -9.26 0.40
N LEU A 363 18.03 -7.99 0.73
CA LEU A 363 19.06 -7.05 0.31
C LEU A 363 20.05 -6.88 1.46
N LEU A 364 21.34 -7.04 1.17
CA LEU A 364 22.44 -6.67 2.06
C LEU A 364 23.04 -5.37 1.54
N LEU A 365 23.04 -4.33 2.36
CA LEU A 365 23.44 -2.98 1.98
C LEU A 365 24.49 -2.42 2.93
N PHE A 366 25.17 -1.36 2.50
CA PHE A 366 25.97 -0.53 3.39
C PHE A 366 25.67 0.96 3.23
N SER A 367 26.07 1.74 4.23
CA SER A 367 26.02 3.21 4.22
C SER A 367 27.19 3.77 5.03
N ILE A 368 27.63 4.99 4.70
CA ILE A 368 28.65 5.74 5.45
C ILE A 368 27.92 6.69 6.42
N LEU A 369 28.08 6.49 7.72
CA LEU A 369 27.31 7.19 8.76
C LEU A 369 27.63 8.68 8.87
N GLN A 370 28.84 9.08 8.50
CA GLN A 370 29.29 10.48 8.43
C GLN A 370 28.46 11.33 7.46
N THR A 371 27.69 10.69 6.58
CA THR A 371 26.83 11.41 5.63
C THR A 371 25.51 11.90 6.27
N GLU A 372 25.35 11.73 7.59
CA GLU A 372 24.26 12.22 8.44
C GLU A 372 22.87 12.02 7.83
N GLU A 373 22.12 13.09 7.57
CA GLU A 373 20.74 13.02 7.08
C GLU A 373 20.63 12.28 5.74
N SER A 374 21.71 12.26 4.95
CA SER A 374 21.67 11.61 3.64
C SER A 374 21.68 10.08 3.71
N VAL A 375 22.00 9.48 4.87
CA VAL A 375 21.81 8.04 5.16
C VAL A 375 20.34 7.64 5.09
N MET A 376 19.40 8.58 5.27
CA MET A 376 17.95 8.34 5.10
C MET A 376 17.50 8.23 3.63
N SER A 377 18.41 8.42 2.66
CA SER A 377 18.11 8.33 1.24
C SER A 377 18.48 6.95 0.67
N ALA A 378 17.72 6.50 -0.33
CA ALA A 378 18.08 5.32 -1.13
C ALA A 378 19.49 5.46 -1.74
N LYS A 379 19.84 6.66 -2.23
CA LYS A 379 21.06 6.92 -3.00
C LYS A 379 22.37 6.72 -2.21
N ARG A 380 22.35 6.89 -0.89
CA ARG A 380 23.52 6.70 -0.01
C ARG A 380 23.53 5.34 0.69
N ASN A 381 22.53 4.48 0.41
CA ASN A 381 22.54 3.08 0.81
C ASN A 381 22.85 2.25 -0.43
N ARG A 382 23.92 1.48 -0.38
CA ARG A 382 24.41 0.73 -1.53
C ARG A 382 24.26 -0.75 -1.32
N THR A 383 23.66 -1.42 -2.28
CA THR A 383 23.43 -2.85 -2.18
C THR A 383 24.73 -3.62 -2.51
N LEU A 384 25.21 -4.41 -1.56
CA LEU A 384 26.36 -5.32 -1.71
C LEU A 384 25.94 -6.66 -2.29
N GLY A 385 24.74 -7.12 -1.95
CA GLY A 385 24.22 -8.40 -2.43
C GLY A 385 22.72 -8.52 -2.28
N ILE A 386 22.13 -9.35 -3.14
CA ILE A 386 20.70 -9.59 -3.21
C ILE A 386 20.48 -11.08 -3.42
N VAL A 387 19.68 -11.70 -2.55
CA VAL A 387 19.29 -13.11 -2.68
C VAL A 387 17.78 -13.26 -2.72
N ASN A 388 17.27 -14.10 -3.62
CA ASN A 388 15.89 -14.58 -3.61
C ASN A 388 15.79 -15.81 -2.69
N GLY A 389 15.14 -15.66 -1.55
CA GLY A 389 14.99 -16.74 -0.58
C GLY A 389 14.30 -16.30 0.71
N ALA A 390 14.05 -17.28 1.59
CA ALA A 390 13.52 -17.00 2.91
C ALA A 390 14.56 -16.28 3.77
N GLU A 391 14.15 -15.22 4.47
CA GLU A 391 14.97 -14.48 5.43
C GLU A 391 15.26 -15.34 6.67
N SER A 392 16.30 -16.16 6.54
CA SER A 392 16.74 -17.13 7.53
C SER A 392 18.26 -17.10 7.66
N TYR A 393 18.77 -17.52 8.83
CA TYR A 393 20.21 -17.60 9.08
C TYR A 393 20.94 -18.43 8.02
N HIS A 394 20.37 -19.56 7.61
CA HIS A 394 20.97 -20.45 6.62
C HIS A 394 21.09 -19.78 5.25
N THR A 395 19.99 -19.19 4.76
CA THR A 395 19.97 -18.46 3.49
C THR A 395 21.01 -17.35 3.48
N ILE A 396 20.98 -16.47 4.49
CA ILE A 396 21.87 -15.31 4.56
C ILE A 396 23.34 -15.75 4.68
N LYS A 397 23.63 -16.72 5.56
CA LYS A 397 24.99 -17.24 5.76
C LYS A 397 25.58 -17.85 4.51
N GLU A 398 24.86 -18.74 3.83
CA GLU A 398 25.40 -19.42 2.65
C GLU A 398 25.50 -18.45 1.47
N SER A 399 24.46 -17.66 1.22
CA SER A 399 24.38 -16.76 0.07
C SER A 399 25.43 -15.66 0.10
N PHE A 400 25.60 -15.01 1.25
CA PHE A 400 26.53 -13.89 1.41
C PHE A 400 27.87 -14.28 2.06
N GLN A 401 28.20 -15.57 2.08
CA GLN A 401 29.41 -16.09 2.75
C GLN A 401 30.68 -15.33 2.33
N SER A 402 30.89 -15.14 1.02
CA SER A 402 32.08 -14.44 0.52
C SER A 402 32.11 -12.98 0.95
N LEU A 403 30.96 -12.30 0.96
CA LEU A 403 30.85 -10.90 1.39
C LEU A 403 31.14 -10.78 2.89
N PHE A 404 30.61 -11.68 3.72
CA PHE A 404 30.87 -11.66 5.16
C PHE A 404 32.31 -11.98 5.50
N ASN A 405 32.97 -12.86 4.76
CA ASN A 405 34.41 -13.11 4.93
C ASN A 405 35.20 -11.82 4.67
N GLU A 406 34.97 -11.17 3.53
CA GLU A 406 35.65 -9.91 3.19
C GLU A 406 35.36 -8.80 4.22
N VAL A 407 34.11 -8.63 4.64
CA VAL A 407 33.75 -7.66 5.69
C VAL A 407 34.43 -7.98 7.01
N ASN A 408 34.51 -9.27 7.41
CA ASN A 408 35.17 -9.66 8.65
C ASN A 408 36.69 -9.43 8.60
N ASP A 409 37.33 -9.63 7.45
CA ASP A 409 38.74 -9.32 7.25
C ASP A 409 39.00 -7.80 7.35
N LEU A 410 38.09 -6.97 6.80
CA LEU A 410 38.13 -5.52 6.93
C LEU A 410 37.91 -5.06 8.38
N ILE A 411 36.99 -5.69 9.11
CA ILE A 411 36.77 -5.45 10.55
C ILE A 411 38.06 -5.75 11.33
N ALA A 412 38.68 -6.91 11.07
CA ALA A 412 39.90 -7.32 11.75
C ALA A 412 41.08 -6.39 11.47
N THR A 413 41.17 -5.89 10.24
CA THR A 413 42.21 -4.94 9.82
C THR A 413 41.97 -3.54 10.40
N SER A 414 40.70 -3.14 10.58
CA SER A 414 40.26 -1.85 11.16
C SER A 414 40.80 -0.60 10.44
N LYS A 415 41.32 -0.76 9.21
CA LYS A 415 41.84 0.31 8.37
C LYS A 415 41.78 -0.05 6.90
N MET A 416 41.77 0.97 6.05
CA MET A 416 41.71 0.84 4.60
C MET A 416 42.53 1.93 3.92
N THR A 417 43.25 1.60 2.84
CA THR A 417 43.95 2.60 2.02
C THR A 417 43.04 3.10 0.90
N VAL A 418 42.67 4.39 0.93
CA VAL A 418 41.84 5.07 -0.07
C VAL A 418 42.63 6.24 -0.64
N ASP A 419 42.78 6.33 -1.96
CA ASP A 419 43.50 7.42 -2.64
C ASP A 419 44.89 7.72 -2.03
N GLY A 420 45.62 6.67 -1.63
CA GLY A 420 46.95 6.78 -1.01
C GLY A 420 46.95 7.14 0.48
N HIS A 421 45.79 7.37 1.10
CA HIS A 421 45.65 7.68 2.52
C HIS A 421 45.17 6.47 3.31
N GLU A 422 45.77 6.22 4.49
CA GLU A 422 45.30 5.18 5.41
C GLU A 422 44.19 5.74 6.30
N ILE A 423 43.00 5.18 6.18
CA ILE A 423 41.80 5.60 6.90
C ILE A 423 41.42 4.50 7.89
N LYS A 424 41.20 4.87 9.16
CA LYS A 424 40.66 3.93 10.16
C LYS A 424 39.18 3.66 9.86
N THR A 425 38.75 2.41 9.97
CA THR A 425 37.36 2.02 9.69
C THR A 425 36.70 1.40 10.92
N GLU A 426 35.49 1.86 11.25
CA GLU A 426 34.62 1.28 12.27
C GLU A 426 33.36 0.73 11.63
N PHE A 427 33.05 -0.53 11.94
CA PHE A 427 31.88 -1.20 11.40
C PHE A 427 30.72 -1.22 12.39
N TYR A 428 29.53 -0.97 11.86
CA TYR A 428 28.26 -0.96 12.57
C TYR A 428 27.27 -1.89 11.88
N LEU A 429 26.31 -2.41 12.65
CA LEU A 429 25.21 -3.21 12.13
C LEU A 429 23.89 -2.53 12.45
N GLY A 430 23.01 -2.47 11.46
CA GLY A 430 21.60 -2.14 11.67
C GLY A 430 20.69 -2.99 10.78
N GLY A 431 19.45 -2.55 10.66
CA GLY A 431 18.37 -3.28 10.00
C GLY A 431 17.17 -3.40 10.93
N ASP A 432 16.12 -4.04 10.44
CA ASP A 432 14.99 -4.36 11.30
C ASP A 432 15.42 -5.35 12.41
N TYR A 433 14.61 -5.48 13.46
CA TYR A 433 15.03 -6.30 14.60
C TYR A 433 15.13 -7.78 14.27
N LYS A 434 14.34 -8.26 13.29
CA LYS A 434 14.41 -9.65 12.86
C LYS A 434 15.77 -9.92 12.20
N PHE A 435 16.20 -9.05 11.30
CA PHE A 435 17.50 -9.10 10.64
C PHE A 435 18.65 -9.03 11.65
N ILE A 436 18.60 -8.13 12.64
CA ILE A 436 19.60 -8.03 13.70
C ILE A 436 19.72 -9.36 14.47
N LEU A 437 18.59 -9.96 14.88
CA LEU A 437 18.60 -11.24 15.58
C LEU A 437 19.18 -12.38 14.73
N VAL A 438 18.86 -12.40 13.43
CA VAL A 438 19.42 -13.37 12.48
C VAL A 438 20.93 -13.17 12.33
N MET A 439 21.41 -11.95 12.13
CA MET A 439 22.83 -11.63 12.00
C MET A 439 23.63 -11.99 13.26
N LEU A 440 23.02 -11.90 14.44
CA LEU A 440 23.60 -12.31 15.72
C LEU A 440 23.47 -13.81 16.01
N GLY A 441 22.71 -14.57 15.21
CA GLY A 441 22.44 -15.98 15.47
C GLY A 441 21.55 -16.23 16.70
N LEU A 442 20.72 -15.26 17.08
CA LEU A 442 19.75 -15.37 18.17
C LEU A 442 18.41 -15.92 17.65
N LYS A 443 17.65 -16.58 18.53
CA LYS A 443 16.25 -16.93 18.21
C LYS A 443 15.39 -15.66 18.06
N GLY A 444 14.27 -15.78 17.36
CA GLY A 444 13.42 -14.64 16.99
C GLY A 444 12.80 -13.87 18.17
N ALA A 445 12.17 -12.73 17.85
CA ALA A 445 11.67 -11.74 18.81
C ALA A 445 10.66 -12.26 19.87
N THR A 446 10.00 -13.38 19.59
CA THR A 446 9.05 -14.06 20.49
C THR A 446 9.72 -14.94 21.54
N SER A 447 11.04 -15.13 21.45
CA SER A 447 11.80 -15.99 22.35
C SER A 447 11.88 -15.43 23.77
N ASN A 448 12.12 -16.34 24.72
CA ASN A 448 12.25 -16.01 26.13
C ASN A 448 13.34 -14.98 26.41
N TYR A 449 14.48 -15.05 25.71
CA TYR A 449 15.61 -14.13 25.85
C TYR A 449 15.88 -13.37 24.56
N ALA A 450 14.86 -12.70 24.03
CA ALA A 450 14.94 -12.08 22.71
C ALA A 450 15.75 -10.78 22.64
N CYS A 451 16.15 -10.14 23.75
CA CYS A 451 16.93 -8.90 23.69
C CYS A 451 18.33 -9.16 23.10
N ALA A 452 18.73 -8.37 22.10
CA ALA A 452 20.03 -8.50 21.44
C ALA A 452 21.21 -8.08 22.34
N TRP A 453 20.98 -7.17 23.30
CA TRP A 453 22.04 -6.57 24.12
C TRP A 453 22.12 -7.11 25.54
N CYS A 454 21.04 -7.67 26.08
CA CYS A 454 21.02 -8.22 27.45
C CYS A 454 20.27 -9.55 27.55
N LYS A 455 20.36 -10.19 28.72
CA LYS A 455 19.78 -11.51 29.02
C LYS A 455 18.46 -11.42 29.82
N VAL A 456 17.72 -10.33 29.70
CA VAL A 456 16.40 -10.20 30.37
C VAL A 456 15.39 -11.18 29.79
N HIS A 457 14.71 -11.92 30.67
CA HIS A 457 13.65 -12.84 30.29
C HIS A 457 12.36 -12.10 29.91
N LYS A 458 11.57 -12.65 28.97
CA LYS A 458 10.34 -12.01 28.46
C LYS A 458 9.34 -11.62 29.54
N THR A 459 9.28 -12.37 30.63
CA THR A 459 8.38 -12.11 31.77
C THR A 459 8.86 -11.02 32.70
N ASP A 460 10.10 -10.55 32.54
CA ASP A 460 10.74 -9.55 33.40
C ASP A 460 11.08 -8.26 32.66
N ARG A 461 10.75 -8.14 31.36
CA ARG A 461 10.97 -6.91 30.58
C ARG A 461 10.25 -5.68 31.15
N TRP A 462 9.12 -5.89 31.80
CA TRP A 462 8.37 -4.84 32.50
C TRP A 462 9.06 -4.37 33.79
N ARG A 463 9.98 -5.17 34.35
CA ARG A 463 10.76 -4.80 35.52
C ARG A 463 11.93 -3.96 35.06
N ILE A 464 11.73 -2.65 35.08
CA ILE A 464 12.77 -1.69 34.76
C ILE A 464 13.39 -1.23 36.08
N ASN A 465 14.62 -1.68 36.33
CA ASN A 465 15.41 -1.27 37.49
C ASN A 465 15.69 0.23 37.45
N ASN A 466 16.12 0.84 38.55
CA ASN A 466 16.35 2.28 38.63
C ASN A 466 17.48 2.82 37.72
N ASP A 467 18.26 1.98 37.04
CA ASP A 467 19.36 2.41 36.18
C ASP A 467 19.50 1.50 34.93
N TYR A 468 19.62 2.13 33.75
CA TYR A 468 19.85 1.44 32.49
C TYR A 468 21.24 0.79 32.40
N ASN A 469 22.25 1.26 33.14
CA ASN A 469 23.57 0.63 33.13
C ASN A 469 23.53 -0.82 33.58
N SER A 470 22.57 -1.19 34.44
CA SER A 470 22.37 -2.57 34.88
C SER A 470 22.07 -3.55 33.74
N TYR A 471 21.52 -3.08 32.61
CA TYR A 471 21.26 -3.90 31.41
C TYR A 471 22.43 -3.90 30.41
N ASN A 472 23.32 -2.90 30.51
CA ASN A 472 24.40 -2.66 29.55
C ASN A 472 25.79 -3.02 30.09
N THR A 473 25.85 -3.58 31.30
CA THR A 473 27.07 -4.05 31.95
C THR A 473 27.00 -5.56 32.26
N LEU A 474 28.16 -6.20 32.37
CA LEU A 474 28.23 -7.60 32.78
C LEU A 474 27.78 -7.75 34.25
N PRO A 475 27.11 -8.86 34.61
CA PRO A 475 26.87 -10.06 33.80
C PRO A 475 25.58 -10.00 32.97
N MET A 476 24.77 -8.94 33.05
CA MET A 476 23.46 -8.87 32.37
C MET A 476 23.58 -8.65 30.86
N ALA A 477 24.53 -7.81 30.45
CA ALA A 477 24.84 -7.56 29.06
C ALA A 477 25.37 -8.82 28.37
N ARG A 478 25.07 -8.93 27.06
CA ARG A 478 25.64 -9.93 26.18
C ARG A 478 27.01 -9.49 25.68
N THR A 479 27.85 -10.45 25.36
CA THR A 479 29.07 -10.22 24.57
C THR A 479 29.07 -11.12 23.36
N GLN A 480 29.77 -10.74 22.29
CA GLN A 480 29.91 -11.59 21.11
C GLN A 480 30.54 -12.94 21.46
N LYS A 481 31.55 -12.94 22.33
CA LYS A 481 32.17 -14.15 22.87
C LYS A 481 31.15 -15.05 23.57
N GLU A 482 30.31 -14.48 24.45
CA GLU A 482 29.26 -15.23 25.12
C GLU A 482 28.23 -15.81 24.13
N ILE A 483 27.82 -15.06 23.10
CA ILE A 483 26.91 -15.57 22.07
C ILE A 483 27.53 -16.79 21.38
N CYS A 484 28.80 -16.70 20.98
CA CYS A 484 29.53 -17.81 20.36
C CYS A 484 29.63 -19.03 21.29
N GLU A 485 29.92 -18.84 22.57
CA GLU A 485 30.01 -19.91 23.57
C GLU A 485 28.65 -20.56 23.84
N MET A 486 27.61 -19.76 24.03
CA MET A 486 26.26 -20.24 24.31
C MET A 486 25.62 -20.93 23.11
N SER A 487 25.96 -20.52 21.87
CA SER A 487 25.49 -21.20 20.66
C SER A 487 25.89 -22.68 20.56
N LYS A 488 26.92 -23.10 21.31
CA LYS A 488 27.38 -24.49 21.41
C LYS A 488 26.57 -25.32 22.42
N LYS A 489 25.73 -24.68 23.25
CA LYS A 489 24.91 -25.34 24.27
C LYS A 489 23.48 -25.57 23.75
N SER A 490 22.90 -26.70 24.12
CA SER A 490 21.53 -27.08 23.73
C SER A 490 20.44 -26.58 24.69
N LYS A 491 20.77 -26.31 25.96
CA LYS A 491 19.88 -25.78 27.00
C LYS A 491 20.55 -24.63 27.74
N ASP A 492 19.74 -23.78 28.38
CA ASP A 492 20.19 -22.63 29.19
C ASP A 492 21.20 -21.73 28.47
N ASN A 493 20.98 -21.58 27.16
CA ASN A 493 21.88 -20.87 26.24
C ASN A 493 21.42 -19.43 25.97
N TYR A 494 20.47 -18.91 26.75
CA TYR A 494 19.88 -17.57 26.56
C TYR A 494 19.41 -17.32 25.12
N CYS A 495 18.88 -18.35 24.44
CA CYS A 495 18.42 -18.28 23.05
C CYS A 495 19.51 -17.94 22.01
N CYS A 496 20.78 -18.16 22.32
CA CYS A 496 21.86 -18.17 21.34
C CYS A 496 21.79 -19.48 20.54
N ASP A 497 21.37 -19.44 19.28
CA ASP A 497 21.15 -20.64 18.46
C ASP A 497 22.28 -20.90 17.46
N LYS A 498 22.93 -19.83 16.98
CA LYS A 498 23.99 -19.85 15.99
C LYS A 498 25.05 -18.80 16.35
N GLN A 499 26.20 -18.85 15.68
CA GLN A 499 27.23 -17.81 15.84
C GLN A 499 26.87 -16.57 15.02
N PRO A 500 27.27 -15.37 15.45
CA PRO A 500 27.11 -14.15 14.66
C PRO A 500 27.80 -14.27 13.29
N LEU A 501 27.21 -13.66 12.27
CA LEU A 501 27.72 -13.67 10.89
C LEU A 501 28.83 -12.63 10.66
N LEU A 502 28.81 -11.55 11.43
CA LEU A 502 29.81 -10.49 11.40
C LEU A 502 30.45 -10.29 12.78
N ASN A 503 31.75 -10.00 12.80
CA ASN A 503 32.55 -9.78 13.99
C ASN A 503 32.41 -8.34 14.55
N ILE A 504 31.18 -7.82 14.54
CA ILE A 504 30.86 -6.45 15.00
C ILE A 504 30.53 -6.50 16.50
N PRO A 505 31.18 -5.66 17.34
CA PRO A 505 30.86 -5.62 18.76
C PRO A 505 29.44 -5.11 19.00
N LEU A 506 28.77 -5.64 20.03
CA LEU A 506 27.35 -5.35 20.32
C LEU A 506 27.03 -3.86 20.53
N TYR A 507 27.99 -3.07 21.00
CA TYR A 507 27.82 -1.63 21.18
C TYR A 507 27.86 -0.85 19.84
N HIS A 508 28.29 -1.47 18.73
CA HIS A 508 28.17 -0.98 17.36
C HIS A 508 26.94 -1.56 16.62
N ILE A 509 26.08 -2.29 17.32
CA ILE A 509 24.81 -2.78 16.79
C ILE A 509 23.72 -1.89 17.38
N VAL A 510 23.09 -1.08 16.53
CA VAL A 510 22.16 -0.03 16.97
C VAL A 510 20.75 -0.33 16.47
N VAL A 511 19.77 -0.12 17.34
CA VAL A 511 18.35 -0.34 17.01
C VAL A 511 17.85 0.69 16.00
N ASP A 512 16.97 0.25 15.10
CA ASP A 512 16.26 1.15 14.19
C ASP A 512 15.05 1.81 14.89
N GLU A 513 15.06 3.15 14.93
CA GLU A 513 13.99 3.94 15.53
C GLU A 513 12.69 3.89 14.72
N LEU A 514 12.77 3.74 13.39
CA LEU A 514 11.59 3.64 12.55
C LEU A 514 10.79 2.39 12.94
N HIS A 515 11.45 1.23 12.95
CA HIS A 515 10.81 -0.02 13.31
C HIS A 515 10.37 -0.08 14.77
N LEU A 516 11.07 0.61 15.67
CA LEU A 516 10.61 0.81 17.04
C LEU A 516 9.23 1.48 17.07
N MET A 517 9.05 2.58 16.33
CA MET A 517 7.73 3.23 16.20
C MET A 517 6.70 2.32 15.57
N LEU A 518 7.04 1.68 14.44
CA LEU A 518 6.10 0.82 13.72
C LEU A 518 5.54 -0.28 14.63
N ARG A 519 6.41 -0.99 15.37
CA ARG A 519 6.02 -2.16 16.15
C ARG A 519 5.34 -1.81 17.46
N VAL A 520 5.75 -0.73 18.13
CA VAL A 520 5.06 -0.30 19.35
C VAL A 520 3.66 0.21 19.00
N THR A 521 3.50 1.01 17.95
CA THR A 521 2.17 1.47 17.51
C THR A 521 1.27 0.31 17.07
N ASP A 522 1.80 -0.74 16.44
CA ASP A 522 1.00 -1.94 16.11
C ASP A 522 0.39 -2.58 17.37
N ILE A 523 1.16 -2.71 18.46
CA ILE A 523 0.65 -3.22 19.74
C ILE A 523 -0.40 -2.30 20.33
N LEU A 524 -0.19 -0.98 20.27
CA LEU A 524 -1.17 -0.03 20.77
C LEU A 524 -2.49 -0.10 20.00
N ILE A 525 -2.45 -0.27 18.67
CA ILE A 525 -3.64 -0.44 17.84
C ILE A 525 -4.33 -1.78 18.15
N GLU A 526 -3.58 -2.88 18.22
CA GLU A 526 -4.11 -4.19 18.59
C GLU A 526 -4.86 -4.13 19.92
N ASN A 527 -4.27 -3.47 20.93
CA ASN A 527 -4.89 -3.31 22.23
C ASN A 527 -6.20 -2.49 22.18
N LEU A 528 -6.26 -1.41 21.38
CA LEU A 528 -7.51 -0.65 21.18
C LEU A 528 -8.59 -1.51 20.52
N VAL A 529 -8.23 -2.26 19.48
CA VAL A 529 -9.17 -3.14 18.76
C VAL A 529 -9.69 -4.24 19.70
N HIS A 530 -8.82 -4.86 20.49
CA HIS A 530 -9.22 -5.88 21.46
C HIS A 530 -10.09 -5.30 22.58
N GLU A 531 -9.79 -4.11 23.08
CA GLU A 531 -10.61 -3.44 24.09
C GLU A 531 -12.04 -3.20 23.56
N CYS A 532 -12.20 -2.60 22.38
CA CYS A 532 -13.51 -2.37 21.79
C CYS A 532 -14.25 -3.68 21.47
N LEU A 533 -13.56 -4.70 20.95
CA LEU A 533 -14.15 -6.00 20.66
C LEU A 533 -14.66 -6.70 21.93
N ASN A 534 -13.89 -6.65 23.01
CA ASN A 534 -14.29 -7.27 24.27
C ASN A 534 -15.43 -6.50 24.92
N TRP A 535 -15.41 -5.17 24.84
CA TRP A 535 -16.52 -4.36 25.32
C TRP A 535 -17.81 -4.61 24.52
N ASP A 536 -17.71 -4.70 23.19
CA ASP A 536 -18.83 -5.09 22.34
C ASP A 536 -19.36 -6.48 22.72
N LYS A 537 -18.49 -7.46 23.01
CA LYS A 537 -18.95 -8.78 23.48
C LYS A 537 -19.77 -8.63 24.75
N ASP A 538 -19.28 -7.92 25.77
CA ASP A 538 -19.96 -7.79 27.05
C ASP A 538 -21.30 -7.04 26.94
N ASP A 539 -21.32 -5.92 26.22
CA ASP A 539 -22.54 -5.11 26.01
C ASP A 539 -23.57 -5.83 25.11
N ASP A 540 -23.11 -6.62 24.13
CA ASP A 540 -23.98 -7.33 23.20
C ASP A 540 -24.61 -8.63 23.75
N LEU A 541 -24.13 -9.14 24.89
CA LEU A 541 -24.66 -10.38 25.49
C LEU A 541 -26.16 -10.30 25.81
N ASP A 542 -26.62 -9.16 26.30
CA ASP A 542 -28.01 -8.95 26.75
C ASP A 542 -28.87 -8.18 25.73
N HIS A 543 -28.34 -7.89 24.54
CA HIS A 543 -29.06 -7.13 23.53
C HIS A 543 -30.26 -7.90 22.96
N LYS A 544 -31.41 -7.21 22.89
CA LYS A 544 -32.60 -7.75 22.24
C LYS A 544 -32.31 -8.02 20.76
N LYS A 545 -32.94 -9.05 20.20
CA LYS A 545 -32.79 -9.41 18.79
C LYS A 545 -33.20 -8.24 17.90
N GLY A 546 -32.27 -7.74 17.08
CA GLY A 546 -32.46 -6.58 16.19
C GLY A 546 -31.83 -5.26 16.68
N THR A 547 -31.23 -5.23 17.87
CA THR A 547 -30.43 -4.08 18.33
C THR A 547 -29.11 -3.99 17.56
N ALA A 548 -28.60 -2.78 17.34
CA ALA A 548 -27.32 -2.59 16.67
C ALA A 548 -26.16 -3.08 17.55
N THR A 549 -25.37 -4.02 17.04
CA THR A 549 -24.21 -4.62 17.72
C THR A 549 -22.89 -4.03 17.25
N GLY A 550 -21.82 -4.25 18.00
CA GLY A 550 -20.47 -3.84 17.61
C GLY A 550 -20.28 -2.31 17.59
N LEU A 551 -20.95 -1.57 18.47
CA LEU A 551 -20.98 -0.11 18.45
C LEU A 551 -19.63 0.50 18.86
N HIS A 552 -18.90 -0.13 19.77
CA HIS A 552 -17.60 0.35 20.24
C HIS A 552 -16.55 0.21 19.16
N LEU A 553 -16.46 -0.95 18.50
CA LEU A 553 -15.56 -1.15 17.37
C LEU A 553 -15.88 -0.19 16.21
N LYS A 554 -17.16 0.01 15.89
CA LYS A 554 -17.58 0.97 14.86
C LYS A 554 -17.15 2.40 15.23
N SER A 555 -17.30 2.79 16.49
CA SER A 555 -16.87 4.09 16.99
C SER A 555 -15.36 4.27 16.88
N LEU A 556 -14.58 3.24 17.24
CA LEU A 556 -13.12 3.24 17.06
C LEU A 556 -12.73 3.43 15.59
N ILE A 557 -13.35 2.69 14.67
CA ILE A 557 -13.09 2.79 13.22
C ILE A 557 -13.39 4.21 12.72
N ILE A 558 -14.54 4.80 13.08
CA ILE A 558 -14.92 6.17 12.71
C ILE A 558 -13.89 7.17 13.24
N VAL A 559 -13.47 7.02 14.50
CA VAL A 559 -12.50 7.92 15.12
C VAL A 559 -11.14 7.83 14.44
N ILE A 560 -10.63 6.62 14.15
CA ILE A 560 -9.36 6.46 13.44
C ILE A 560 -9.46 7.06 12.03
N LYS A 561 -10.56 6.82 11.29
CA LYS A 561 -10.79 7.42 9.98
C LYS A 561 -10.84 8.95 10.03
N SER A 562 -11.38 9.52 11.10
CA SER A 562 -11.43 10.98 11.30
C SER A 562 -10.05 11.63 11.47
N CYS A 563 -8.99 10.86 11.70
CA CYS A 563 -7.60 11.35 11.69
C CYS A 563 -7.02 11.44 10.27
N GLY A 564 -7.76 11.04 9.23
CA GLY A 564 -7.29 11.06 7.85
C GLY A 564 -6.53 9.79 7.42
N VAL A 565 -6.72 8.68 8.15
CA VAL A 565 -6.11 7.37 7.86
C VAL A 565 -7.20 6.38 7.42
N SER A 566 -6.93 5.59 6.39
CA SER A 566 -7.84 4.49 6.01
C SER A 566 -7.67 3.33 6.96
N PHE A 567 -8.75 2.90 7.63
CA PHE A 567 -8.68 1.85 8.64
C PHE A 567 -9.99 1.06 8.71
N ASP A 568 -9.92 -0.25 8.50
CA ASP A 568 -11.01 -1.20 8.66
C ASP A 568 -10.52 -2.43 9.42
N VAL A 569 -11.43 -3.10 10.12
CA VAL A 569 -11.20 -4.31 10.92
C VAL A 569 -12.10 -5.43 10.39
N TRP A 570 -11.57 -6.64 10.25
CA TRP A 570 -12.31 -7.80 9.78
C TRP A 570 -11.90 -9.07 10.52
N GLU A 571 -12.82 -10.03 10.64
CA GLU A 571 -12.52 -11.33 11.21
C GLU A 571 -11.79 -12.22 10.17
N LYS A 572 -10.71 -12.88 10.60
CA LYS A 572 -10.06 -13.93 9.82
C LYS A 572 -11.01 -15.11 9.66
N ARG A 573 -11.02 -15.66 8.45
CA ARG A 573 -11.73 -16.90 8.16
C ARG A 573 -10.81 -18.10 8.34
N ASN A 574 -11.34 -19.14 8.97
CA ASN A 574 -10.71 -20.45 9.01
C ASN A 574 -10.77 -21.10 7.63
N ALA A 575 -10.06 -22.22 7.45
CA ALA A 575 -10.10 -22.99 6.21
C ALA A 575 -11.52 -23.46 5.83
N ASP A 576 -12.40 -23.65 6.83
CA ASP A 576 -13.82 -24.02 6.65
C ASP A 576 -14.75 -22.83 6.37
N GLY A 577 -14.19 -21.64 6.16
CA GLY A 577 -14.90 -20.39 5.90
C GLY A 577 -15.60 -19.77 7.11
N LYS A 578 -15.54 -20.40 8.29
CA LYS A 578 -16.12 -19.83 9.51
C LYS A 578 -15.21 -18.77 10.12
N GLY A 579 -15.82 -17.87 10.89
CA GLY A 579 -15.11 -16.91 11.73
C GLY A 579 -14.13 -17.64 12.66
N SER A 580 -12.89 -17.18 12.66
CA SER A 580 -11.82 -17.75 13.50
C SER A 580 -11.80 -17.21 14.92
N GLY A 581 -12.62 -16.20 15.23
CA GLY A 581 -12.54 -15.38 16.43
C GLY A 581 -11.34 -14.42 16.45
N LYS A 582 -10.42 -14.53 15.48
CA LYS A 582 -9.26 -13.65 15.36
C LYS A 582 -9.55 -12.55 14.36
N HIS A 583 -9.13 -11.33 14.68
CA HIS A 583 -9.34 -10.17 13.84
C HIS A 583 -8.03 -9.71 13.22
N ASP A 584 -8.13 -9.18 12.00
CA ASP A 584 -7.09 -8.41 11.32
C ASP A 584 -7.63 -7.00 11.04
N TRP A 585 -6.72 -6.09 10.76
CA TRP A 585 -7.05 -4.72 10.40
C TRP A 585 -6.15 -4.22 9.29
N THR A 586 -6.51 -3.07 8.74
CA THR A 586 -5.78 -2.42 7.65
C THR A 586 -4.32 -2.21 8.05
N SER A 587 -3.40 -2.73 7.25
CA SER A 587 -1.96 -2.52 7.46
C SER A 587 -1.62 -1.05 7.24
N LEU A 588 -1.10 -0.39 8.28
CA LEU A 588 -0.78 1.03 8.25
C LEU A 588 0.69 1.27 7.94
N LEU A 589 0.97 2.25 7.06
CA LEU A 589 2.32 2.67 6.75
C LEU A 589 2.88 3.59 7.85
N GLY A 590 4.19 3.82 7.82
CA GLY A 590 4.84 4.70 8.82
C GLY A 590 4.28 6.11 8.87
N LYS A 591 3.81 6.65 7.74
CA LYS A 591 3.14 7.96 7.69
C LYS A 591 1.80 7.95 8.43
N ASP A 592 0.99 6.91 8.22
CA ASP A 592 -0.32 6.77 8.85
C ASP A 592 -0.17 6.63 10.37
N LYS A 593 0.79 5.81 10.81
CA LYS A 593 1.10 5.65 12.24
C LYS A 593 1.55 6.95 12.90
N LYS A 594 2.34 7.78 12.23
CA LYS A 594 2.71 9.12 12.72
C LYS A 594 1.50 10.05 12.86
N ILE A 595 0.55 10.00 11.92
CA ILE A 595 -0.71 10.75 12.03
C ILE A 595 -1.51 10.28 13.25
N LEU A 596 -1.63 8.97 13.45
CA LEU A 596 -2.35 8.43 14.61
C LEU A 596 -1.69 8.81 15.94
N LEU A 597 -0.36 8.72 16.05
CA LEU A 597 0.35 9.14 17.27
C LEU A 597 0.13 10.61 17.62
N ALA A 598 -0.05 11.48 16.62
CA ALA A 598 -0.29 12.91 16.84
C ALA A 598 -1.76 13.21 17.18
N ASP A 599 -2.72 12.62 16.46
CA ASP A 599 -4.11 13.11 16.46
C ASP A 599 -5.10 12.19 17.19
N LEU A 600 -4.80 10.88 17.27
CA LEU A 600 -5.71 9.90 17.87
C LEU A 600 -5.92 10.08 19.39
N PRO A 601 -4.89 10.37 20.22
CA PRO A 601 -5.04 10.37 21.69
C PRO A 601 -6.16 11.26 22.20
N ASN A 602 -6.32 12.46 21.61
CA ASN A 602 -7.34 13.44 21.98
C ASN A 602 -8.77 12.98 21.69
N LYS A 603 -8.95 11.92 20.90
CA LYS A 603 -10.25 11.38 20.48
C LYS A 603 -10.60 10.07 21.18
N LEU A 604 -9.64 9.41 21.84
CA LEU A 604 -9.83 8.09 22.46
C LEU A 604 -10.71 8.13 23.72
N HIS A 605 -10.66 9.22 24.50
CA HIS A 605 -11.31 9.27 25.83
C HIS A 605 -12.81 8.92 25.81
N LYS A 606 -13.52 9.24 24.71
CA LYS A 606 -14.98 9.03 24.59
C LYS A 606 -15.40 7.67 24.04
N ILE A 607 -14.45 6.87 23.53
CA ILE A 607 -14.73 5.62 22.81
C ILE A 607 -14.11 4.38 23.49
N LEU A 608 -13.43 4.59 24.61
CA LEU A 608 -12.79 3.54 25.42
C LEU A 608 -13.46 3.43 26.78
N HIS A 609 -13.16 2.35 27.49
CA HIS A 609 -13.86 2.06 28.73
C HIS A 609 -13.52 3.13 29.81
N PRO A 610 -14.51 3.75 30.49
CA PRO A 610 -14.29 4.95 31.29
C PRO A 610 -13.23 4.83 32.42
N ASP A 611 -13.12 3.65 33.03
CA ASP A 611 -12.16 3.33 34.10
C ASP A 611 -10.67 3.31 33.68
N THR A 612 -10.40 3.19 32.38
CA THR A 612 -9.06 2.94 31.81
C THR A 612 -8.74 3.87 30.64
N ALA A 613 -9.74 4.52 30.06
CA ALA A 613 -9.61 5.43 28.92
C ALA A 613 -8.52 6.49 29.11
N LEU A 614 -8.48 7.16 30.27
CA LEU A 614 -7.45 8.17 30.55
C LEU A 614 -6.03 7.57 30.59
N THR A 615 -5.88 6.36 31.13
CA THR A 615 -4.60 5.65 31.15
C THR A 615 -4.18 5.22 29.74
N VAL A 616 -5.12 4.75 28.91
CA VAL A 616 -4.83 4.42 27.50
C VAL A 616 -4.44 5.67 26.70
N VAL A 617 -5.13 6.79 26.89
CA VAL A 617 -4.75 8.09 26.30
C VAL A 617 -3.33 8.49 26.72
N ALA A 618 -2.99 8.31 28.00
CA ALA A 618 -1.64 8.59 28.51
C ALA A 618 -0.59 7.71 27.82
N VAL A 619 -0.82 6.39 27.72
CA VAL A 619 0.10 5.46 27.02
C VAL A 619 0.43 5.94 25.60
N TRP A 620 -0.59 6.32 24.82
CA TRP A 620 -0.39 6.80 23.46
C TRP A 620 0.37 8.14 23.41
N THR A 621 -0.06 9.10 24.21
CA THR A 621 0.53 10.44 24.26
C THR A 621 1.99 10.40 24.70
N GLU A 622 2.27 9.62 25.75
CA GLU A 622 3.61 9.48 26.31
C GLU A 622 4.56 8.77 25.35
N PHE A 623 4.09 7.73 24.66
CA PHE A 623 4.88 7.06 23.63
C PHE A 623 5.20 7.99 22.46
N ALA A 624 4.24 8.77 21.97
CA ALA A 624 4.47 9.77 20.92
C ALA A 624 5.55 10.78 21.32
N GLU A 625 5.50 11.24 22.56
CA GLU A 625 6.50 12.16 23.12
C GLU A 625 7.87 11.51 23.33
N ILE A 626 7.96 10.24 23.74
CA ILE A 626 9.25 9.52 23.80
C ILE A 626 9.84 9.41 22.40
N TYR A 627 9.04 8.98 21.42
CA TYR A 627 9.51 8.78 20.05
C TYR A 627 10.01 10.10 19.44
N LYS A 628 9.37 11.23 19.74
CA LYS A 628 9.87 12.56 19.37
C LYS A 628 11.26 12.83 19.95
N VAL A 629 11.46 12.56 21.24
CA VAL A 629 12.77 12.71 21.89
C VAL A 629 13.83 11.78 21.28
N VAL A 630 13.45 10.56 20.89
CA VAL A 630 14.37 9.63 20.20
C VAL A 630 14.83 10.18 18.84
N ASN A 631 13.95 10.86 18.10
CA ASN A 631 14.29 11.44 16.80
C ASN A 631 15.06 12.77 16.90
N ASP A 632 14.80 13.55 17.95
CA ASP A 632 15.32 14.90 18.10
C ASP A 632 16.15 15.04 19.39
N TRP A 633 16.88 13.99 19.75
CA TRP A 633 17.69 13.95 20.96
C TRP A 633 18.77 15.04 20.89
N ASN A 634 18.90 15.82 21.97
CA ASN A 634 20.02 16.75 22.13
C ASN A 634 21.20 16.00 22.77
N PRO A 635 22.34 15.81 22.06
CA PRO A 635 23.52 15.13 22.58
C PRO A 635 24.14 15.76 23.83
N GLU A 636 23.82 17.01 24.13
CA GLU A 636 24.32 17.72 25.33
C GLU A 636 23.58 17.31 26.62
N LYS A 637 22.41 16.68 26.50
CA LYS A 637 21.64 16.24 27.66
C LYS A 637 22.18 14.94 28.23
N ASP A 638 22.03 14.77 29.55
CA ASP A 638 22.32 13.51 30.22
C ASP A 638 21.31 12.43 29.78
N PRO A 639 21.77 11.29 29.23
CA PRO A 639 20.89 10.17 28.87
C PRO A 639 20.08 9.61 30.04
N THR A 640 20.52 9.83 31.28
CA THR A 640 19.76 9.50 32.50
C THR A 640 18.40 10.22 32.54
N GLU A 641 18.32 11.46 32.04
CA GLU A 641 17.04 12.18 31.93
C GLU A 641 16.08 11.46 31.00
N PHE A 642 16.57 10.97 29.85
CA PHE A 642 15.76 10.20 28.92
C PHE A 642 15.31 8.88 29.56
N PHE A 643 16.22 8.18 30.23
CA PHE A 643 15.90 6.93 30.93
C PHE A 643 14.78 7.12 31.95
N MET A 644 14.91 8.10 32.84
CA MET A 644 13.90 8.40 33.86
C MET A 644 12.54 8.70 33.21
N LYS A 645 12.55 9.55 32.19
CA LYS A 645 11.35 9.94 31.43
C LYS A 645 10.71 8.74 30.71
N ALA A 646 11.49 7.89 30.07
CA ALA A 646 10.99 6.72 29.36
C ALA A 646 10.45 5.64 30.32
N ASN A 647 11.08 5.48 31.48
CA ASN A 647 10.65 4.55 32.53
C ASN A 647 9.34 5.02 33.22
N GLU A 648 9.23 6.30 33.56
CA GLU A 648 8.00 6.86 34.09
C GLU A 648 6.84 6.64 33.09
N ARG A 649 7.11 6.92 31.82
CA ARG A 649 6.13 6.88 30.73
C ARG A 649 5.74 5.50 30.21
N ILE A 650 6.44 4.44 30.60
CA ILE A 650 6.00 3.07 30.32
C ILE A 650 5.13 2.50 31.46
N SER A 651 5.14 3.16 32.63
CA SER A 651 4.38 2.74 33.81
C SER A 651 2.87 2.69 33.55
N PRO A 652 2.24 3.63 32.83
CA PRO A 652 0.83 3.53 32.49
C PRO A 652 0.47 2.26 31.71
N PHE A 653 1.32 1.84 30.77
CA PHE A 653 1.12 0.60 30.01
C PHE A 653 1.09 -0.61 30.94
N VAL A 654 2.04 -0.70 31.88
CA VAL A 654 2.12 -1.80 32.85
C VAL A 654 0.97 -1.74 33.86
N SER A 655 0.47 -0.56 34.20
CA SER A 655 -0.65 -0.37 35.14
C SER A 655 -2.00 -0.89 34.64
N LEU A 656 -2.13 -1.11 33.33
CA LEU A 656 -3.30 -1.70 32.68
C LEU A 656 -3.30 -3.24 32.74
N ASN A 657 -2.20 -3.86 33.18
CA ASN A 657 -2.09 -5.31 33.34
C ASN A 657 -3.19 -5.85 34.27
N GLY A 658 -3.99 -6.78 33.75
CA GLY A 658 -5.11 -7.38 34.48
C GLY A 658 -6.38 -6.53 34.50
N LYS A 659 -6.34 -5.29 33.96
CA LYS A 659 -7.52 -4.46 33.72
C LYS A 659 -8.01 -4.59 32.28
N ARG A 660 -7.10 -4.63 31.31
CA ARG A 660 -7.42 -4.76 29.87
C ARG A 660 -6.55 -5.81 29.21
N GLU A 661 -7.13 -6.55 28.26
CA GLU A 661 -6.41 -7.52 27.44
C GLU A 661 -5.36 -6.82 26.57
N GLY A 662 -4.21 -7.47 26.38
CA GLY A 662 -3.12 -6.96 25.54
C GLY A 662 -2.12 -6.07 26.26
N TYR A 663 -2.38 -5.73 27.53
CA TYR A 663 -1.49 -4.97 28.43
C TYR A 663 -0.80 -5.87 29.47
N GLU A 664 -0.78 -7.18 29.26
CA GLU A 664 -0.12 -8.09 30.19
C GLU A 664 1.39 -7.79 30.28
N ARG A 665 2.00 -8.04 31.43
CA ARG A 665 3.46 -7.88 31.64
C ARG A 665 4.32 -8.55 30.56
N ALA A 666 3.87 -9.68 30.01
CA ALA A 666 4.56 -10.40 28.93
C ALA A 666 4.44 -9.72 27.56
N ARG A 667 3.52 -8.76 27.39
CA ARG A 667 3.31 -7.96 26.18
C ARG A 667 4.23 -6.75 26.10
N VAL A 668 5.04 -6.47 27.14
CA VAL A 668 6.17 -5.55 27.00
C VAL A 668 7.13 -6.13 25.96
N THR A 669 7.08 -5.57 24.75
CA THR A 669 7.80 -6.09 23.59
C THR A 669 9.31 -5.89 23.74
N PRO A 670 10.13 -6.59 22.94
CA PRO A 670 11.55 -6.30 22.87
C PRO A 670 11.81 -4.82 22.58
N TYR A 671 11.08 -4.20 21.64
CA TYR A 671 11.24 -2.78 21.32
C TYR A 671 10.95 -1.85 22.48
N MET A 672 9.88 -2.10 23.25
CA MET A 672 9.59 -1.33 24.47
C MET A 672 10.71 -1.46 25.50
N HIS A 673 11.24 -2.67 25.69
CA HIS A 673 12.37 -2.89 26.58
C HIS A 673 13.65 -2.18 26.09
N ILE A 674 13.98 -2.29 24.80
CA ILE A 674 15.15 -1.64 24.18
C ILE A 674 15.06 -0.12 24.31
N MET A 675 13.86 0.43 24.10
CA MET A 675 13.58 1.86 24.22
C MET A 675 14.01 2.41 25.59
N VAL A 676 13.72 1.69 26.67
CA VAL A 676 14.04 2.16 28.02
C VAL A 676 15.44 1.72 28.45
N ALA A 677 15.82 0.47 28.20
CA ALA A 677 17.04 -0.12 28.74
C ALA A 677 18.30 0.14 27.91
N HIS A 678 18.20 0.42 26.61
CA HIS A 678 19.37 0.44 25.70
C HIS A 678 19.52 1.74 24.91
N ILE A 679 18.44 2.44 24.55
CA ILE A 679 18.56 3.76 23.89
C ILE A 679 19.36 4.78 24.71
N PRO A 680 19.19 4.93 26.05
CA PRO A 680 20.04 5.86 26.81
C PRO A 680 21.54 5.54 26.64
N LYS A 681 21.90 4.24 26.62
CA LYS A 681 23.28 3.82 26.37
C LYS A 681 23.75 4.17 24.96
N PHE A 682 22.88 4.08 23.94
CA PHE A 682 23.22 4.53 22.60
C PHE A 682 23.39 6.04 22.50
N PHE A 683 22.67 6.83 23.28
CA PHE A 683 22.91 8.28 23.35
C PHE A 683 24.29 8.61 23.92
N GLU A 684 24.73 7.89 24.97
CA GLU A 684 26.10 8.05 25.48
C GLU A 684 27.17 7.73 24.43
N LEU A 685 27.00 6.60 23.74
CA LEU A 685 28.03 6.06 22.85
C LEU A 685 28.06 6.77 21.49
N HIS A 686 26.90 7.08 20.94
CA HIS A 686 26.75 7.48 19.54
C HIS A 686 26.18 8.88 19.37
N LYS A 687 25.82 9.58 20.45
CA LYS A 687 25.18 10.91 20.47
C LYS A 687 23.78 10.96 19.86
N SER A 688 23.41 10.04 18.98
CA SER A 688 22.08 9.91 18.38
C SER A 688 21.86 8.49 17.86
N VAL A 689 20.60 8.04 17.86
CA VAL A 689 20.21 6.79 17.19
C VAL A 689 19.69 7.04 15.76
N LYS A 690 19.30 8.27 15.42
CA LYS A 690 18.65 8.61 14.15
C LYS A 690 19.53 8.37 12.93
N ILE A 691 20.84 8.55 13.06
CA ILE A 691 21.80 8.26 11.96
C ILE A 691 21.84 6.76 11.62
N PHE A 692 21.33 5.89 12.50
CA PHE A 692 21.25 4.44 12.31
C PHE A 692 19.87 3.97 11.82
N THR A 693 19.01 4.89 11.40
CA THR A 693 17.68 4.59 10.86
C THR A 693 17.69 3.59 9.69
N GLY A 694 16.63 2.78 9.61
CA GLY A 694 16.37 1.86 8.50
C GLY A 694 15.65 2.51 7.31
N GLN A 695 15.30 3.80 7.38
CA GLN A 695 14.55 4.48 6.30
C GLN A 695 15.20 4.39 4.91
N GLY A 696 16.54 4.43 4.85
CA GLY A 696 17.26 4.29 3.58
C GLY A 696 17.11 2.89 2.96
N VAL A 697 17.07 1.86 3.80
CA VAL A 697 16.88 0.46 3.40
C VAL A 697 15.48 0.25 2.83
N GLU A 698 14.44 0.76 3.50
CA GLU A 698 13.04 0.70 3.03
C GLU A 698 12.87 1.33 1.64
N LYS A 699 13.47 2.51 1.43
CA LYS A 699 13.43 3.17 0.12
C LYS A 699 14.17 2.36 -0.95
N ASN A 700 15.29 1.71 -0.60
CA ASN A 700 15.98 0.83 -1.54
C ASN A 700 15.17 -0.42 -1.88
N ASN A 701 14.44 -0.98 -0.91
CA ASN A 701 13.52 -2.08 -1.19
C ASN A 701 12.41 -1.67 -2.16
N ASP A 702 11.87 -0.45 -2.03
CA ASP A 702 10.88 0.07 -2.97
C ASP A 702 11.47 0.29 -4.37
N VAL A 703 12.71 0.79 -4.47
CA VAL A 703 13.43 0.92 -5.74
C VAL A 703 13.66 -0.47 -6.36
N ALA A 704 14.19 -1.42 -5.60
CA ALA A 704 14.42 -2.79 -6.05
C ALA A 704 13.12 -3.45 -6.50
N ARG A 705 12.03 -3.29 -5.74
CA ARG A 705 10.69 -3.77 -6.12
C ARG A 705 10.24 -3.18 -7.45
N ALA A 706 10.40 -1.88 -7.66
CA ALA A 706 10.03 -1.23 -8.92
C ALA A 706 10.85 -1.78 -10.10
N ILE A 707 12.14 -2.06 -9.90
CA ILE A 707 13.02 -2.66 -10.91
C ILE A 707 12.56 -4.09 -11.22
N ILE A 708 12.49 -4.92 -10.19
CA ILE A 708 12.10 -6.33 -10.29
C ILE A 708 10.73 -6.47 -10.94
N LEU A 709 9.77 -5.58 -10.66
CA LEU A 709 8.42 -5.65 -11.24
C LEU A 709 8.32 -5.07 -12.65
N ARG A 710 8.95 -3.92 -12.92
CA ARG A 710 8.66 -3.12 -14.12
C ARG A 710 9.82 -2.96 -15.10
N LYS A 711 11.07 -3.13 -14.65
CA LYS A 711 12.28 -2.79 -15.43
C LYS A 711 13.20 -3.98 -15.72
N SER A 712 13.04 -5.09 -15.00
CA SER A 712 13.79 -6.34 -15.23
C SER A 712 13.16 -7.20 -16.33
N ASN A 713 14.01 -7.89 -17.11
CA ASN A 713 13.60 -8.93 -18.06
C ASN A 713 13.25 -10.27 -17.39
N LYS A 714 13.35 -10.34 -16.05
CA LYS A 714 13.07 -11.48 -15.17
C LYS A 714 14.07 -12.65 -15.23
N TRP A 715 15.13 -12.55 -16.05
CA TRP A 715 16.16 -13.59 -16.14
C TRP A 715 17.17 -13.49 -15.01
N ASP A 716 17.63 -12.27 -14.70
CA ASP A 716 18.50 -11.99 -13.55
C ASP A 716 18.00 -10.73 -12.85
N SER A 717 16.87 -10.89 -12.13
CA SER A 717 16.22 -9.75 -11.47
C SER A 717 17.09 -9.13 -10.37
N ALA A 718 17.99 -9.92 -9.78
CA ALA A 718 18.91 -9.46 -8.74
C ALA A 718 20.07 -8.66 -9.34
N GLY A 719 20.70 -9.16 -10.40
CA GLY A 719 21.74 -8.43 -11.13
C GLY A 719 21.23 -7.14 -11.75
N ASP A 720 19.99 -7.13 -12.28
CA ASP A 720 19.35 -5.93 -12.81
C ASP A 720 19.24 -4.80 -11.77
N VAL A 721 18.98 -5.13 -10.50
CA VAL A 721 18.93 -4.16 -9.41
C VAL A 721 20.32 -3.56 -9.17
N LEU A 722 21.35 -4.40 -9.01
CA LEU A 722 22.73 -3.94 -8.80
C LEU A 722 23.24 -3.09 -9.97
N GLN A 723 23.00 -3.52 -11.20
CA GLN A 723 23.39 -2.76 -12.41
C GLN A 723 22.66 -1.42 -12.51
N GLN A 724 21.39 -1.35 -12.12
CA GLN A 724 20.68 -0.07 -12.13
C GLN A 724 21.20 0.87 -11.04
N GLU A 725 21.48 0.35 -9.83
CA GLU A 725 22.10 1.13 -8.76
C GLU A 725 23.47 1.66 -9.18
N GLN A 726 24.30 0.84 -9.84
CA GLN A 726 25.60 1.28 -10.35
C GLN A 726 25.44 2.37 -11.42
N ARG A 727 24.54 2.20 -12.39
CA ARG A 727 24.28 3.24 -13.41
C ARG A 727 23.86 4.57 -12.78
N GLN A 728 23.05 4.52 -11.72
CA GLN A 728 22.68 5.72 -10.97
C GLN A 728 23.88 6.35 -10.25
N TRP A 729 24.86 5.55 -9.80
CA TRP A 729 26.13 6.08 -9.27
C TRP A 729 26.92 6.84 -10.32
N GLU A 730 27.18 6.21 -11.46
CA GLU A 730 28.03 6.76 -12.52
C GLU A 730 27.42 8.04 -13.11
N LEU A 731 26.08 8.13 -13.13
CA LEU A 731 25.34 9.25 -13.68
C LEU A 731 24.92 10.29 -12.62
N LYS A 732 25.39 10.19 -11.38
CA LYS A 732 24.95 11.05 -10.26
C LYS A 732 25.16 12.54 -10.52
N GLU A 733 26.20 12.92 -11.24
CA GLU A 733 26.50 14.32 -11.61
C GLU A 733 25.58 14.85 -12.73
N ASN A 734 24.94 13.95 -13.46
CA ASN A 734 24.04 14.25 -14.59
C ASN A 734 22.56 14.16 -14.18
N GLU A 735 22.26 14.14 -12.88
CA GLU A 735 20.89 14.06 -12.40
C GLU A 735 20.09 15.32 -12.72
N ARG A 736 18.86 15.10 -13.20
CA ARG A 736 17.93 16.20 -13.46
C ARG A 736 17.53 16.85 -12.14
N GLN A 737 17.73 18.17 -12.03
CA GLN A 737 17.26 18.93 -10.88
C GLN A 737 15.73 18.76 -10.70
N VAL A 738 15.31 18.53 -9.47
CA VAL A 738 13.89 18.44 -9.10
C VAL A 738 13.24 19.78 -9.41
N ARG A 739 12.19 19.79 -10.24
CA ARG A 739 11.43 21.02 -10.51
C ARG A 739 10.82 21.53 -9.20
N CYS A 740 11.15 22.76 -8.81
CA CYS A 740 10.48 23.42 -7.69
C CYS A 740 9.00 23.57 -8.01
N TYR A 741 8.16 22.85 -7.29
CA TYR A 741 6.71 23.01 -7.34
C TYR A 741 6.23 23.63 -6.03
N THR A 742 5.84 24.90 -6.07
CA THR A 742 5.24 25.58 -4.92
C THR A 742 3.75 25.27 -4.89
N LYS A 743 3.35 24.33 -4.03
CA LYS A 743 1.95 24.04 -3.77
C LYS A 743 1.34 25.26 -3.06
N ARG A 744 0.61 26.13 -3.78
CA ARG A 744 -0.10 27.27 -3.17
C ARG A 744 -1.04 26.72 -2.09
N LYS A 745 -0.76 27.01 -0.81
CA LYS A 745 -1.70 26.75 0.28
C LYS A 745 -2.98 27.53 -0.05
N LYS A 746 -4.14 26.85 -0.02
CA LYS A 746 -5.44 27.53 -0.01
C LYS A 746 -5.38 28.59 1.08
N ALA A 747 -5.51 29.86 0.69
CA ALA A 747 -5.79 30.91 1.66
C ALA A 747 -7.14 30.57 2.29
N THR A 748 -7.14 30.30 3.60
CA THR A 748 -8.35 30.36 4.42
C THR A 748 -8.79 31.82 4.44
N GLY A 749 -9.57 32.21 3.44
CA GLY A 749 -10.33 33.44 3.49
C GLY A 749 -11.38 33.29 4.58
N MET A 750 -11.24 34.08 5.64
CA MET A 750 -12.37 34.42 6.51
C MET A 750 -13.44 35.07 5.63
N LEU A 751 -14.61 34.45 5.59
CA LEU A 751 -15.90 35.12 5.42
C LEU A 751 -16.84 34.55 6.46
#